data_AF-A0A497JH29-F1
#
_entry.id   AF-A0A497JH29-F1
#
_cell.length_a   1.000
_cell.length_b   1.000
_cell.length_c   1.000
_cell.angle_alpha   90.00
_cell.angle_beta   90.00
_cell.angle_gamma   90.00
#
_symmetry.space_group_name_H-M   'P 1'
#
loop_
_entity.id
_entity.type
_entity.pdbx_description
1 polymer ?
#
loop_
_entity_poly.entity_id
_entity_poly.type
_entity_poly.pdbx_seq_one_letter_code
_entity_poly.pdbx_strand_id
1 'polypeptide(L)'
;MVGERSTLAIALILFILLSACIDDERIQFYRQKCLSLTSHDVANIPSCKSQERCFELAQKKLFDFPQESLPFESQRLLYHYQNHLAKSWFYYNAVVEDSKEIQKLCSQERFDDITSKVNDLRYDIEKAFEEADNAMNVSFAFILSEKIDLETQDINLMKEEPLYALYIKISDNERQIRTAELLALNNYTSHSRALAEKMRKRKLFRGADIRIIKKQTLGESLLSFISLGLLNMGKLTANDTEIFIPVLSEALSYFVDFIEEAETLDRALSYMEEMPPNEFLSMLSDVVAEQDSLASEFSELVKQDSLQRAFLEEELNGIEQELSKKLDSIAELSEFFQQDAFQYADANFLARLQALLDEPLAFSFKSLYFSSPASAHARANPELVSLRLELQQIKNAYISGKTTIGHRTQKLKELNLKADKILNSLKILKESFYALLDKCNKKAQTLELSEYDAETSFELMQLKDAFLNAKDSSKLLYCAKLVEKEAFTKERTLLKEKNEAILSNSSCYAKHSALIPFVKDSALIEQYNSLLDLNSDLENHCNNLLLLVQEHLRNEYEIADLEKKFGEIKMLRAFMENYDYVEGTKFYSLSAFFTGNSLILEKALPEINSLRYEINKLYLETKEEAKRFLAEHIVSNYSLTSLPDSLIELSYDNPKQSVASKYLLAFENPFFEVAEPFTVMLPLKFSSCDIITKTPNVSALQCGGKNLTISLYSLPLGKTLIEFSSAQEIELKKRNSKIMLSSEVAKIIEQYEVASQAKIPKLKLLLQDLNGYATMIFRNKSVPLIKQGSYLVAFLNEVEPNERFAVSYAILDPIEISLELIDEQRDSNKAFLDYICIVKSKIPYAAKDVAIFLPLPANNVENAKAYDEFGKDISLKLSGKRIEAIIKELGAYERKRFYLQLTISDYSLFKNKLIKDTKALLRDLLASNELSSEANELLSDLEQLGSEAGLEKLQDTYKRALELKNRKETILIFKERYNFFKGALKSRIDTLKET
;
A
#
# COMPACT_ATOMS: atom_id res chain seq x y z
N MET A 1 21.69 85.40 45.67
CA MET A 1 21.74 84.40 44.58
C MET A 1 22.79 83.31 44.86
N VAL A 2 22.71 82.60 46.00
CA VAL A 2 23.62 81.47 46.31
C VAL A 2 22.85 80.22 46.79
N GLY A 3 21.56 80.33 47.16
CA GLY A 3 20.76 79.19 47.65
C GLY A 3 20.11 78.30 46.58
N GLU A 4 19.87 78.80 45.35
CA GLU A 4 19.11 78.06 44.32
C GLU A 4 19.99 77.25 43.35
N ARG A 5 21.29 77.55 43.26
CA ARG A 5 22.22 76.76 42.40
C ARG A 5 22.71 75.47 43.09
N SER A 6 22.75 75.45 44.42
CA SER A 6 23.21 74.28 45.19
C SER A 6 22.16 73.16 45.25
N THR A 7 20.88 73.51 45.32
CA THR A 7 19.77 72.52 45.33
C THR A 7 19.60 71.84 43.97
N LEU A 8 19.81 72.55 42.86
CA LEU A 8 19.75 71.96 41.51
C LEU A 8 20.94 71.01 41.26
N ALA A 9 22.15 71.37 41.71
CA ALA A 9 23.33 70.52 41.58
C ALA A 9 23.25 69.27 42.47
N ILE A 10 22.73 69.40 43.70
CA ILE A 10 22.51 68.26 44.59
C ILE A 10 21.40 67.35 44.03
N ALA A 11 20.32 67.91 43.47
CA ALA A 11 19.28 67.13 42.81
C ALA A 11 19.80 66.40 41.56
N LEU A 12 20.68 67.03 40.76
CA LEU A 12 21.29 66.40 39.60
C LEU A 12 22.26 65.28 40.00
N ILE A 13 23.07 65.49 41.05
CA ILE A 13 23.96 64.47 41.60
C ILE A 13 23.16 63.33 42.24
N LEU A 14 22.06 63.62 42.94
CA LEU A 14 21.13 62.59 43.43
C LEU A 14 20.45 61.85 42.29
N PHE A 15 20.07 62.52 41.20
CA PHE A 15 19.52 61.85 40.01
C PHE A 15 20.56 60.97 39.33
N ILE A 16 21.83 61.38 39.27
CA ILE A 16 22.94 60.60 38.71
C ILE A 16 23.29 59.40 39.62
N LEU A 17 23.27 59.59 40.94
CA LEU A 17 23.51 58.51 41.92
C LEU A 17 22.33 57.53 41.99
N LEU A 18 21.10 58.02 41.92
CA LEU A 18 19.89 57.20 41.84
C LEU A 18 19.81 56.46 40.50
N SER A 19 20.18 57.10 39.38
CA SER A 19 20.26 56.40 38.10
C SER A 19 21.36 55.33 38.09
N ALA A 20 22.51 55.61 38.71
CA ALA A 20 23.60 54.63 38.82
C ALA A 20 23.25 53.44 39.74
N CYS A 21 22.49 53.65 40.83
CA CYS A 21 21.98 52.56 41.65
C CYS A 21 20.87 51.74 40.96
N ILE A 22 20.00 52.38 40.18
CA ILE A 22 18.97 51.70 39.38
C ILE A 22 19.63 50.87 38.26
N ASP A 23 20.72 51.34 37.66
CA ASP A 23 21.48 50.58 36.67
C ASP A 23 22.20 49.36 37.29
N ASP A 24 22.76 49.47 38.50
CA ASP A 24 23.43 48.34 39.18
C ASP A 24 22.44 47.24 39.61
N GLU A 25 21.28 47.59 40.18
CA GLU A 25 20.21 46.62 40.48
C GLU A 25 19.70 45.91 39.21
N ARG A 26 19.60 46.65 38.10
CA ARG A 26 19.16 46.11 36.82
C ARG A 26 20.21 45.19 36.19
N ILE A 27 21.49 45.53 36.29
CA ILE A 27 22.62 44.68 35.87
C ILE A 27 22.66 43.38 36.68
N GLN A 28 22.51 43.45 38.01
CA GLN A 28 22.45 42.26 38.87
C GLN A 28 21.24 41.38 38.54
N PHE A 29 20.07 41.97 38.27
CA PHE A 29 18.87 41.25 37.84
C PHE A 29 19.11 40.48 36.53
N TYR A 30 19.65 41.13 35.49
CA TYR A 30 19.93 40.49 34.21
C TYR A 30 21.01 39.41 34.30
N ARG A 31 22.05 39.64 35.11
CA ARG A 31 23.08 38.65 35.39
C ARG A 31 22.50 37.40 36.04
N GLN A 32 21.70 37.54 37.10
CA GLN A 32 21.09 36.39 37.78
C GLN A 32 20.09 35.66 36.88
N LYS A 33 19.26 36.41 36.14
CA LYS A 33 18.31 35.84 35.18
C LYS A 33 19.03 35.04 34.10
N CYS A 34 20.06 35.61 33.45
CA CYS A 34 20.83 34.90 32.45
C CYS A 34 21.51 33.63 32.99
N LEU A 35 22.20 33.72 34.13
CA LEU A 35 22.90 32.57 34.72
C LEU A 35 21.95 31.43 35.07
N SER A 36 20.71 31.74 35.45
CA SER A 36 19.67 30.73 35.71
C SER A 36 19.16 30.02 34.46
N LEU A 37 19.29 30.66 33.29
CA LEU A 37 18.82 30.15 31.99
C LEU A 37 19.90 29.37 31.21
N THR A 38 21.17 29.53 31.57
CA THR A 38 22.31 28.88 30.89
C THR A 38 22.72 27.54 31.52
N SER A 39 21.86 26.92 32.32
CA SER A 39 22.15 25.58 32.86
C SER A 39 22.22 24.57 31.71
N HIS A 40 23.25 23.73 31.70
CA HIS A 40 23.39 22.62 30.76
C HIS A 40 23.53 21.33 31.55
N ASP A 41 22.77 20.31 31.15
CA ASP A 41 22.97 18.95 31.65
C ASP A 41 23.77 18.15 30.61
N VAL A 42 24.62 17.24 31.06
CA VAL A 42 25.52 16.50 30.17
C VAL A 42 24.73 15.32 29.57
N ALA A 43 24.34 15.42 28.30
CA ALA A 43 23.81 14.27 27.58
C ALA A 43 24.92 13.26 27.27
N ASN A 44 24.55 11.99 27.05
CA ASN A 44 25.44 10.91 26.60
C ASN A 44 25.81 11.04 25.10
N ILE A 45 26.10 12.25 24.62
CA ILE A 45 26.55 12.52 23.25
C ILE A 45 28.06 12.80 23.28
N PRO A 46 28.89 12.09 22.49
CA PRO A 46 30.33 12.29 22.46
C PRO A 46 30.72 13.72 22.05
N SER A 47 31.73 14.27 22.71
CA SER A 47 32.27 15.58 22.33
C SER A 47 33.09 15.50 21.03
N CYS A 48 32.70 16.28 20.03
CA CYS A 48 33.38 16.40 18.75
C CYS A 48 33.37 17.85 18.26
N LYS A 49 34.45 18.26 17.57
CA LYS A 49 34.66 19.65 17.09
C LYS A 49 34.56 19.82 15.57
N SER A 50 34.37 18.73 14.83
CA SER A 50 34.20 18.73 13.38
C SER A 50 33.26 17.60 12.97
N GLN A 51 32.55 17.77 11.86
CA GLN A 51 31.63 16.75 11.34
C GLN A 51 32.33 15.41 11.07
N GLU A 52 33.54 15.44 10.50
CA GLU A 52 34.38 14.24 10.28
C GLU A 52 34.64 13.50 11.59
N ARG A 53 35.01 14.22 12.66
CA ARG A 53 35.25 13.61 13.96
C ARG A 53 33.97 13.06 14.59
N CYS A 54 32.84 13.76 14.43
CA CYS A 54 31.55 13.25 14.90
C CYS A 54 31.16 11.96 14.15
N PHE A 55 31.45 11.88 12.85
CA PHE A 55 31.19 10.70 12.02
C PHE A 55 32.03 9.49 12.46
N GLU A 56 33.33 9.67 12.66
CA GLU A 56 34.21 8.63 13.20
C GLU A 56 33.71 8.11 14.57
N LEU A 57 33.23 9.01 15.43
CA LEU A 57 32.69 8.63 16.74
C LEU A 57 31.35 7.90 16.61
N ALA A 58 30.46 8.35 15.73
CA ALA A 58 29.19 7.66 15.47
C ALA A 58 29.45 6.23 14.97
N GLN A 59 30.38 6.06 14.02
CA GLN A 59 30.80 4.76 13.54
C GLN A 59 31.38 3.90 14.65
N LYS A 60 32.36 4.41 15.40
CA LYS A 60 33.05 3.63 16.44
C LYS A 60 32.15 3.29 17.65
N LYS A 61 31.19 4.13 17.99
CA LYS A 61 30.37 3.96 19.21
C LYS A 61 29.06 3.24 18.95
N LEU A 62 28.41 3.50 17.82
CA LEU A 62 27.10 2.93 17.50
C LEU A 62 27.16 1.91 16.35
N PHE A 63 28.09 2.04 15.40
CA PHE A 63 28.07 1.22 14.18
C PHE A 63 29.34 0.37 13.98
N ASP A 64 29.99 0.00 15.09
CA ASP A 64 31.20 -0.84 15.11
C ASP A 64 30.82 -2.32 15.03
N PHE A 65 30.36 -2.71 13.85
CA PHE A 65 30.02 -4.08 13.47
C PHE A 65 30.27 -4.26 11.96
N PRO A 66 30.47 -5.49 11.46
CA PRO A 66 30.65 -5.72 10.03
C PRO A 66 29.42 -5.22 9.27
N GLN A 67 29.60 -4.34 8.30
CA GLN A 67 28.50 -3.78 7.48
C GLN A 67 28.45 -4.42 6.08
N GLU A 68 29.47 -5.21 5.73
CA GLU A 68 29.65 -5.82 4.42
C GLU A 68 28.61 -6.91 4.11
N SER A 69 28.02 -7.51 5.15
CA SER A 69 26.93 -8.48 5.06
C SER A 69 25.58 -7.84 4.74
N LEU A 70 25.44 -6.52 4.88
CA LEU A 70 24.22 -5.81 4.49
C LEU A 70 24.18 -5.64 2.95
N PRO A 71 22.98 -5.61 2.35
CA PRO A 71 22.82 -5.25 0.94
C PRO A 71 23.43 -3.87 0.63
N PHE A 72 23.88 -3.66 -0.61
CA PHE A 72 24.50 -2.40 -1.05
C PHE A 72 23.63 -1.17 -0.75
N GLU A 73 22.33 -1.26 -1.01
CA GLU A 73 21.38 -0.16 -0.74
C GLU A 73 21.26 0.13 0.76
N SER A 74 21.23 -0.91 1.59
CA SER A 74 21.20 -0.80 3.05
C SER A 74 22.49 -0.17 3.59
N GLN A 75 23.66 -0.53 3.05
CA GLN A 75 24.93 0.13 3.38
C GLN A 75 24.90 1.63 3.01
N ARG A 76 24.36 1.98 1.83
CA ARG A 76 24.24 3.38 1.40
C ARG A 76 23.32 4.17 2.33
N LEU A 77 22.16 3.63 2.67
CA LEU A 77 21.21 4.26 3.61
C LEU A 77 21.83 4.40 5.00
N LEU A 78 22.53 3.37 5.48
CA LEU A 78 23.24 3.42 6.77
C LEU A 78 24.31 4.52 6.79
N TYR A 79 25.06 4.70 5.70
CA TYR A 79 26.03 5.79 5.57
C TYR A 79 25.36 7.17 5.67
N HIS A 80 24.23 7.38 4.97
CA HIS A 80 23.47 8.63 5.08
C HIS A 80 22.95 8.86 6.50
N TYR A 81 22.43 7.81 7.15
CA TYR A 81 22.01 7.87 8.54
C TYR A 81 23.15 8.31 9.45
N GLN A 82 24.32 7.66 9.35
CA GLN A 82 25.52 7.98 10.13
C GLN A 82 25.96 9.43 9.92
N ASN A 83 25.88 9.94 8.69
CA ASN A 83 26.25 11.31 8.35
C ASN A 83 25.29 12.34 8.97
N HIS A 84 23.98 12.12 8.87
CA HIS A 84 22.98 13.00 9.49
C HIS A 84 23.07 12.96 11.02
N LEU A 85 23.26 11.77 11.60
CA LEU A 85 23.51 11.62 13.03
C LEU A 85 24.76 12.39 13.48
N ALA A 86 25.86 12.27 12.74
CA ALA A 86 27.11 12.96 13.02
C ALA A 86 26.96 14.48 12.95
N LYS A 87 26.19 15.00 11.98
CA LYS A 87 25.87 16.43 11.90
C LYS A 87 24.99 16.89 13.06
N SER A 88 24.00 16.08 13.45
CA SER A 88 23.19 16.37 14.65
C SER A 88 24.06 16.43 15.91
N TRP A 89 25.02 15.51 16.07
CA TRP A 89 26.01 15.56 17.16
C TRP A 89 26.94 16.79 17.08
N PHE A 90 27.34 17.19 15.88
CA PHE A 90 28.14 18.39 15.67
C PHE A 90 27.41 19.65 16.16
N TYR A 91 26.17 19.85 15.71
CA TYR A 91 25.36 20.99 16.14
C TYR A 91 24.99 20.90 17.62
N TYR A 92 24.69 19.71 18.15
CA TYR A 92 24.51 19.51 19.60
C TYR A 92 25.73 20.03 20.40
N ASN A 93 26.95 19.68 19.96
CA ASN A 93 28.16 20.14 20.62
C ASN A 93 28.34 21.67 20.50
N ALA A 94 27.92 22.28 19.39
CA ALA A 94 27.92 23.72 19.23
C ALA A 94 26.93 24.41 20.19
N VAL A 95 25.70 23.88 20.35
CA VAL A 95 24.73 24.34 21.35
C VAL A 95 25.30 24.31 22.78
N VAL A 96 26.03 23.24 23.12
CA VAL A 96 26.70 23.12 24.43
C VAL A 96 27.79 24.19 24.60
N GLU A 97 28.60 24.46 23.57
CA GLU A 97 29.65 25.47 23.64
C GLU A 97 29.08 26.90 23.69
N ASP A 98 28.06 27.20 22.89
CA ASP A 98 27.38 28.51 22.93
C ASP A 98 26.69 28.76 24.26
N SER A 99 26.05 27.75 24.86
CA SER A 99 25.46 27.86 26.21
C SER A 99 26.52 28.19 27.27
N LYS A 100 27.71 27.56 27.20
CA LYS A 100 28.85 27.90 28.07
C LYS A 100 29.39 29.30 27.81
N GLU A 101 29.43 29.73 26.54
CA GLU A 101 29.89 31.06 26.16
C GLU A 101 28.93 32.15 26.66
N ILE A 102 27.63 31.97 26.50
CA ILE A 102 26.59 32.86 27.06
C ILE A 102 26.72 32.91 28.59
N GLN A 103 26.88 31.77 29.26
CA GLN A 103 27.08 31.72 30.72
C GLN A 103 28.32 32.53 31.15
N LYS A 104 29.41 32.44 30.39
CA LYS A 104 30.64 33.22 30.61
C LYS A 104 30.41 34.72 30.40
N LEU A 105 29.74 35.11 29.31
CA LEU A 105 29.39 36.51 29.02
C LEU A 105 28.50 37.11 30.12
N CYS A 106 27.53 36.34 30.62
CA CYS A 106 26.66 36.74 31.73
C CYS A 106 27.41 36.88 33.05
N SER A 107 28.41 36.04 33.30
CA SER A 107 29.30 36.16 34.46
C SER A 107 30.21 37.39 34.38
N GLN A 108 30.53 37.83 33.16
CA GLN A 108 31.40 38.98 32.86
C GLN A 108 30.63 40.29 32.63
N GLU A 109 29.30 40.27 32.75
CA GLU A 109 28.41 41.44 32.54
C GLU A 109 28.55 42.06 31.13
N ARG A 110 28.95 41.24 30.13
CA ARG A 110 29.10 41.64 28.72
C ARG A 110 27.82 41.40 27.93
N PHE A 111 26.80 42.22 28.19
CA PHE A 111 25.47 41.97 27.66
C PHE A 111 25.30 42.25 26.15
N ASP A 112 26.15 43.10 25.57
CA ASP A 112 26.10 43.47 24.15
C ASP A 112 26.38 42.28 23.21
N ASP A 113 27.14 41.29 23.69
CA ASP A 113 27.54 40.10 22.91
C ASP A 113 26.57 38.91 23.05
N ILE A 114 25.62 38.98 24.01
CA ILE A 114 24.70 37.88 24.32
C ILE A 114 23.67 37.69 23.22
N THR A 115 23.17 38.77 22.63
CA THR A 115 22.15 38.73 21.57
C THR A 115 22.61 37.92 20.36
N SER A 116 23.84 38.17 19.89
CA SER A 116 24.46 37.40 18.81
C SER A 116 24.59 35.93 19.18
N LYS A 117 25.06 35.63 20.39
CA LYS A 117 25.27 34.25 20.84
C LYS A 117 23.98 33.47 21.05
N VAL A 118 22.89 34.14 21.44
CA VAL A 118 21.56 33.53 21.53
C VAL A 118 20.99 33.21 20.14
N ASN A 119 21.29 34.04 19.12
CA ASN A 119 20.93 33.72 17.75
C ASN A 119 21.74 32.53 17.19
N ASP A 120 23.03 32.43 17.49
CA ASP A 120 23.87 31.27 17.13
C ASP A 120 23.33 29.99 17.78
N LEU A 121 23.06 30.04 19.09
CA LEU A 121 22.44 28.97 19.86
C LEU A 121 21.13 28.48 19.23
N ARG A 122 20.25 29.41 18.82
CA ARG A 122 18.97 29.09 18.13
C ARG A 122 19.22 28.34 16.82
N TYR A 123 20.13 28.84 16.00
CA TYR A 123 20.47 28.24 14.72
C TYR A 123 20.98 26.80 14.89
N ASP A 124 21.90 26.58 15.83
CA ASP A 124 22.47 25.26 16.07
C ASP A 124 21.44 24.28 16.65
N ILE A 125 20.54 24.76 17.49
CA ILE A 125 19.37 24.03 17.99
C ILE A 125 18.49 23.52 16.83
N GLU A 126 18.09 24.43 15.93
CA GLU A 126 17.27 24.09 14.78
C GLU A 126 17.97 23.07 13.88
N LYS A 127 19.25 23.30 13.57
CA LYS A 127 20.05 22.42 12.72
C LYS A 127 20.25 21.05 13.34
N ALA A 128 20.41 20.94 14.65
CA ALA A 128 20.56 19.65 15.30
C ALA A 128 19.30 18.79 15.20
N PHE A 129 18.10 19.40 15.29
CA PHE A 129 16.83 18.69 15.10
C PHE A 129 16.52 18.40 13.64
N GLU A 130 16.83 19.31 12.72
CA GLU A 130 16.71 19.08 11.28
C GLU A 130 17.54 17.86 10.84
N GLU A 131 18.78 17.77 11.30
CA GLU A 131 19.65 16.63 11.01
C GLU A 131 19.21 15.35 11.74
N ALA A 132 18.61 15.45 12.93
CA ALA A 132 18.00 14.30 13.61
C ALA A 132 16.77 13.76 12.84
N ASP A 133 15.91 14.65 12.32
CA ASP A 133 14.78 14.30 11.47
C ASP A 133 15.24 13.66 10.16
N ASN A 134 16.30 14.18 9.55
CA ASN A 134 16.91 13.57 8.38
C ASN A 134 17.45 12.17 8.67
N ALA A 135 18.13 11.97 9.80
CA ALA A 135 18.56 10.63 10.23
C ALA A 135 17.35 9.70 10.42
N MET A 136 16.29 10.15 11.11
CA MET A 136 15.06 9.37 11.29
C MET A 136 14.40 9.01 9.96
N ASN A 137 14.26 9.96 9.03
CA ASN A 137 13.75 9.72 7.68
C ASN A 137 14.54 8.61 6.98
N VAL A 138 15.87 8.65 7.04
CA VAL A 138 16.74 7.63 6.45
C VAL A 138 16.58 6.27 7.14
N SER A 139 16.41 6.23 8.47
CA SER A 139 16.18 4.96 9.19
C SER A 139 14.86 4.29 8.79
N PHE A 140 13.81 5.07 8.49
CA PHE A 140 12.53 4.51 8.05
C PHE A 140 12.65 4.00 6.62
N ALA A 141 13.36 4.73 5.75
CA ALA A 141 13.70 4.26 4.41
C ALA A 141 14.52 2.96 4.45
N PHE A 142 15.48 2.85 5.38
CA PHE A 142 16.24 1.62 5.63
C PHE A 142 15.31 0.45 5.97
N ILE A 143 14.43 0.61 6.97
CA ILE A 143 13.49 -0.45 7.40
C ILE A 143 12.61 -0.93 6.24
N LEU A 144 12.08 0.00 5.44
CA LEU A 144 11.22 -0.33 4.30
C LEU A 144 12.00 -1.05 3.18
N SER A 145 13.22 -0.60 2.89
CA SER A 145 14.11 -1.23 1.91
C SER A 145 14.54 -2.63 2.36
N GLU A 146 14.91 -2.78 3.62
CA GLU A 146 15.41 -4.03 4.20
C GLU A 146 14.34 -5.11 4.21
N LYS A 147 13.09 -4.74 4.52
CA LYS A 147 11.94 -5.65 4.41
C LYS A 147 11.82 -6.22 3.00
N ILE A 148 11.90 -5.36 2.00
CA ILE A 148 11.76 -5.74 0.59
C ILE A 148 12.92 -6.64 0.16
N ASP A 149 14.16 -6.31 0.56
CA ASP A 149 15.32 -7.16 0.29
C ASP A 149 15.11 -8.58 0.86
N LEU A 150 14.77 -8.69 2.15
CA LEU A 150 14.50 -9.97 2.81
C LEU A 150 13.37 -10.75 2.11
N GLU A 151 12.27 -10.10 1.72
CA GLU A 151 11.20 -10.75 0.94
C GLU A 151 11.68 -11.25 -0.42
N THR A 152 12.50 -10.47 -1.14
CA THR A 152 13.08 -10.89 -2.42
C THR A 152 14.12 -11.99 -2.28
N GLN A 153 14.69 -12.17 -1.09
CA GLN A 153 15.60 -13.25 -0.73
C GLN A 153 14.88 -14.52 -0.26
N ASP A 154 13.55 -14.59 -0.43
CA ASP A 154 12.69 -15.71 -0.03
C ASP A 154 12.85 -16.08 1.46
N ILE A 155 12.95 -15.08 2.35
CA ILE A 155 13.08 -15.26 3.80
C ILE A 155 12.02 -16.20 4.41
N ASN A 156 10.85 -16.30 3.77
CA ASN A 156 9.76 -17.19 4.16
C ASN A 156 10.08 -18.70 4.05
N LEU A 157 11.12 -19.08 3.30
CA LEU A 157 11.58 -20.47 3.17
C LEU A 157 12.50 -20.92 4.32
N MET A 158 12.90 -20.01 5.21
CA MET A 158 13.86 -20.25 6.28
C MET A 158 13.32 -19.78 7.65
N LYS A 159 12.11 -20.22 8.01
CA LYS A 159 11.37 -19.74 9.19
C LYS A 159 12.03 -20.09 10.52
N GLU A 160 12.86 -21.12 10.52
CA GLU A 160 13.63 -21.59 11.66
C GLU A 160 14.89 -20.75 11.93
N GLU A 161 15.30 -19.89 10.97
CA GLU A 161 16.51 -19.09 11.10
C GLU A 161 16.30 -17.82 11.94
N PRO A 162 17.31 -17.37 12.71
CA PRO A 162 17.25 -16.11 13.45
C PRO A 162 16.91 -14.90 12.57
N LEU A 163 17.39 -14.89 11.32
CA LEU A 163 17.13 -13.84 10.33
C LEU A 163 15.62 -13.67 10.03
N TYR A 164 14.85 -14.76 10.09
CA TYR A 164 13.38 -14.70 9.92
C TYR A 164 12.70 -14.01 11.11
N ALA A 165 13.18 -14.24 12.33
CA ALA A 165 12.65 -13.55 13.51
C ALA A 165 12.90 -12.04 13.45
N LEU A 166 14.04 -11.62 12.88
CA LEU A 166 14.32 -10.22 12.62
C LEU A 166 13.43 -9.64 11.52
N TYR A 167 13.19 -10.38 10.43
CA TYR A 167 12.22 -9.98 9.41
C TYR A 167 10.83 -9.68 9.99
N ILE A 168 10.38 -10.47 10.99
CA ILE A 168 9.14 -10.18 11.73
C ILE A 168 9.24 -8.83 12.46
N LYS A 169 10.35 -8.55 13.17
CA LYS A 169 10.57 -7.26 13.85
C LYS A 169 10.56 -6.09 12.85
N ILE A 170 11.22 -6.23 11.70
CA ILE A 170 11.24 -5.22 10.63
C ILE A 170 9.83 -5.01 10.08
N SER A 171 9.05 -6.08 9.89
CA SER A 171 7.66 -6.01 9.45
C SER A 171 6.74 -5.30 10.45
N ASP A 172 6.94 -5.51 11.76
CA ASP A 172 6.21 -4.78 12.80
C ASP A 172 6.54 -3.28 12.80
N ASN A 173 7.81 -2.92 12.55
CA ASN A 173 8.20 -1.52 12.39
C ASN A 173 7.54 -0.90 11.15
N GLU A 174 7.52 -1.60 10.02
CA GLU A 174 6.86 -1.17 8.78
C GLU A 174 5.36 -0.97 8.96
N ARG A 175 4.67 -1.87 9.68
CA ARG A 175 3.25 -1.72 10.01
C ARG A 175 2.98 -0.41 10.75
N GLN A 176 3.85 -0.04 11.68
CA GLN A 176 3.74 1.22 12.41
C GLN A 176 4.04 2.44 11.52
N ILE A 177 5.00 2.36 10.60
CA ILE A 177 5.31 3.43 9.63
C ILE A 177 4.11 3.73 8.73
N ARG A 178 3.37 2.69 8.30
CA ARG A 178 2.21 2.80 7.40
C ARG A 178 0.91 3.24 8.06
N THR A 179 0.90 3.32 9.38
CA THR A 179 -0.30 3.69 10.14
C THR A 179 -0.09 5.08 10.73
N ALA A 180 -1.11 5.92 10.79
CA ALA A 180 -1.02 7.22 11.47
C ALA A 180 -1.09 7.09 13.00
N GLU A 181 -1.83 6.09 13.49
CA GLU A 181 -2.05 5.80 14.91
C GLU A 181 -0.84 5.10 15.55
N LEU A 182 -0.59 5.36 16.83
CA LEU A 182 0.40 4.62 17.61
C LEU A 182 -0.14 3.22 17.90
N LEU A 183 0.54 2.21 17.37
CA LEU A 183 0.28 0.81 17.70
C LEU A 183 1.05 0.50 18.98
N ALA A 184 0.44 -0.24 19.91
CA ALA A 184 1.07 -0.65 21.17
C ALA A 184 2.13 -1.75 20.97
N LEU A 185 3.07 -1.51 20.06
CA LEU A 185 4.17 -2.41 19.71
C LEU A 185 5.44 -1.94 20.42
N ASN A 186 6.25 -2.90 20.84
CA ASN A 186 7.55 -2.62 21.43
C ASN A 186 8.62 -2.65 20.34
N ASN A 187 8.70 -1.58 19.55
CA ASN A 187 9.65 -1.45 18.44
C ASN A 187 10.10 0.00 18.22
N TYR A 188 11.18 0.16 17.44
CA TYR A 188 11.84 1.43 17.17
C TYR A 188 10.88 2.50 16.61
N THR A 189 10.02 2.17 15.65
CA THR A 189 9.13 3.16 15.03
C THR A 189 7.97 3.56 15.95
N SER A 190 7.48 2.64 16.81
CA SER A 190 6.49 2.95 17.85
C SER A 190 7.11 3.82 18.94
N HIS A 191 8.35 3.55 19.35
CA HIS A 191 9.10 4.41 20.29
C HIS A 191 9.35 5.81 19.71
N SER A 192 9.76 5.89 18.44
CA SER A 192 9.95 7.17 17.75
C SER A 192 8.67 8.03 17.76
N ARG A 193 7.52 7.41 17.48
CA ARG A 193 6.22 8.10 17.55
C ARG A 193 5.81 8.47 18.97
N ALA A 194 6.04 7.58 19.94
CA ALA A 194 5.77 7.88 21.35
C ALA A 194 6.62 9.06 21.84
N LEU A 195 7.87 9.16 21.41
CA LEU A 195 8.75 10.28 21.72
C LEU A 195 8.25 11.57 21.08
N ALA A 196 7.85 11.55 19.81
CA ALA A 196 7.23 12.71 19.15
C ALA A 196 5.95 13.19 19.86
N GLU A 197 5.09 12.27 20.29
CA GLU A 197 3.90 12.61 21.08
C GLU A 197 4.24 13.13 22.49
N LYS A 198 5.28 12.59 23.12
CA LYS A 198 5.82 13.09 24.40
C LYS A 198 6.34 14.52 24.23
N MET A 199 7.07 14.81 23.16
CA MET A 199 7.53 16.15 22.82
C MET A 199 6.34 17.10 22.64
N ARG A 200 5.35 16.73 21.81
CA ARG A 200 4.11 17.52 21.60
C ARG A 200 3.39 17.89 22.90
N LYS A 201 3.41 17.00 23.90
CA LYS A 201 2.69 17.16 25.17
C LYS A 201 3.47 17.93 26.24
N ARG A 202 4.73 18.30 26.00
CA ARG A 202 5.51 19.09 26.96
C ARG A 202 4.87 20.44 27.19
N LYS A 203 5.13 21.02 28.37
CA LYS A 203 4.57 22.31 28.82
C LYS A 203 4.85 23.42 27.80
N LEU A 204 6.05 23.40 27.20
CA LEU A 204 6.48 24.30 26.14
C LEU A 204 5.43 24.37 25.02
N PHE A 205 5.04 23.24 24.43
CA PHE A 205 4.13 23.19 23.26
C PHE A 205 2.62 23.22 23.61
N ARG A 206 2.23 23.54 24.85
CA ARG A 206 0.81 23.50 25.26
C ARG A 206 -0.01 24.63 24.61
N GLY A 207 -0.94 24.26 23.74
CA GLY A 207 -1.89 25.19 23.10
C GLY A 207 -1.69 25.36 21.60
N ALA A 208 -0.59 24.82 21.05
CA ALA A 208 -0.30 24.81 19.63
C ALA A 208 -0.84 23.52 18.96
N ASP A 209 -1.62 23.65 17.88
CA ASP A 209 -2.07 22.50 17.08
C ASP A 209 -0.96 22.04 16.13
N ILE A 210 0.15 21.57 16.71
CA ILE A 210 1.35 21.14 15.98
C ILE A 210 1.11 19.72 15.46
N ARG A 211 1.11 19.58 14.13
CA ARG A 211 1.22 18.28 13.49
C ARG A 211 2.70 17.95 13.42
N ILE A 212 3.13 16.94 14.18
CA ILE A 212 4.51 16.43 14.15
C ILE A 212 4.61 15.19 13.25
N ILE A 213 3.48 14.64 12.79
CA ILE A 213 3.46 13.48 11.90
C ILE A 213 3.27 13.97 10.46
N LYS A 214 4.34 13.92 9.69
CA LYS A 214 4.32 14.21 8.26
C LYS A 214 3.84 12.99 7.50
N LYS A 215 2.84 13.22 6.66
CA LYS A 215 2.32 12.24 5.72
C LYS A 215 2.99 12.44 4.37
N GLN A 216 3.70 11.42 3.90
CA GLN A 216 4.38 11.46 2.60
C GLN A 216 4.29 10.10 1.91
N THR A 217 4.61 10.04 0.63
CA THR A 217 4.73 8.77 -0.11
C THR A 217 6.11 8.16 0.11
N LEU A 218 6.22 6.84 -0.08
CA LEU A 218 7.51 6.15 -0.08
C LEU A 218 8.46 6.71 -1.15
N GLY A 219 7.92 7.06 -2.32
CA GLY A 219 8.67 7.71 -3.39
C GLY A 219 9.27 9.04 -2.96
N GLU A 220 8.47 9.93 -2.35
CA GLU A 220 8.95 11.22 -1.83
C GLU A 220 10.04 11.05 -0.75
N SER A 221 9.88 10.06 0.14
CA SER A 221 10.86 9.75 1.19
C SER A 221 12.16 9.16 0.67
N LEU A 222 12.15 8.49 -0.48
CA LEU A 222 13.33 7.89 -1.10
C LEU A 222 14.01 8.85 -2.09
N LEU A 223 13.24 9.67 -2.80
CA LEU A 223 13.75 10.66 -3.76
C LEU A 223 14.65 11.71 -3.12
N SER A 224 14.49 12.01 -1.82
CA SER A 224 15.37 12.93 -1.09
C SER A 224 16.78 12.39 -0.85
N PHE A 225 17.02 11.08 -1.01
CA PHE A 225 18.30 10.44 -0.67
C PHE A 225 18.96 9.70 -1.85
N ILE A 226 18.31 9.67 -3.02
CA ILE A 226 18.75 8.84 -4.16
C ILE A 226 19.01 9.71 -5.39
N SER A 227 20.26 9.78 -5.82
CA SER A 227 20.62 10.21 -7.16
C SER A 227 20.16 9.15 -8.17
N LEU A 228 18.91 9.25 -8.63
CA LEU A 228 18.22 8.75 -9.85
C LEU A 228 18.78 7.60 -10.73
N GLY A 229 19.72 6.76 -10.30
CA GLY A 229 20.49 5.91 -11.21
C GLY A 229 20.48 4.39 -11.01
N LEU A 230 20.07 3.85 -9.85
CA LEU A 230 20.44 2.45 -9.51
C LEU A 230 19.32 1.54 -8.97
N LEU A 231 18.08 2.00 -8.79
CA LEU A 231 17.03 1.13 -8.29
C LEU A 231 16.19 0.52 -9.41
N ASN A 232 16.01 -0.80 -9.32
CA ASN A 232 14.87 -1.53 -9.90
C ASN A 232 13.56 -1.12 -9.16
N MET A 233 13.18 0.16 -9.28
CA MET A 233 11.96 0.76 -8.69
C MET A 233 10.65 0.11 -9.19
N GLY A 234 10.70 -0.74 -10.21
CA GLY A 234 9.53 -1.35 -10.84
C GLY A 234 8.65 -2.21 -9.91
N LYS A 235 9.14 -2.58 -8.71
CA LYS A 235 8.34 -3.28 -7.68
C LYS A 235 7.82 -2.36 -6.55
N LEU A 236 8.35 -1.16 -6.40
CA LEU A 236 7.89 -0.17 -5.40
C LEU A 236 6.66 0.62 -5.87
N THR A 237 6.37 0.60 -7.17
CA THR A 237 5.34 1.44 -7.82
C THR A 237 3.95 0.81 -7.89
N ALA A 238 3.71 -0.35 -7.27
CA ALA A 238 2.43 -1.05 -7.41
C ALA A 238 1.32 -0.54 -6.48
N ASN A 239 1.64 0.22 -5.42
CA ASN A 239 0.66 0.93 -4.60
C ASN A 239 1.33 2.15 -3.95
N ASP A 240 0.83 3.36 -4.24
CA ASP A 240 1.13 4.60 -3.49
C ASP A 240 0.69 4.42 -2.03
N THR A 241 1.54 3.80 -1.25
CA THR A 241 1.30 3.54 0.16
C THR A 241 1.87 4.68 0.96
N GLU A 242 0.97 5.46 1.54
CA GLU A 242 1.28 6.57 2.43
C GLU A 242 2.11 6.08 3.62
N ILE A 243 3.14 6.85 3.99
CA ILE A 243 3.97 6.63 5.18
C ILE A 243 3.86 7.84 6.12
N PHE A 244 4.01 7.58 7.41
CA PHE A 244 3.79 8.55 8.48
C PHE A 244 5.05 8.68 9.33
N ILE A 245 5.83 9.73 9.08
CA ILE A 245 7.12 9.96 9.73
C ILE A 245 7.00 11.11 10.73
N PRO A 246 7.47 10.94 11.98
CA PRO A 246 7.60 12.05 12.91
C PRO A 246 8.68 13.03 12.45
N VAL A 247 8.37 14.33 12.45
CA VAL A 247 9.27 15.44 12.11
C VAL A 247 9.35 16.36 13.33
N LEU A 248 10.37 16.15 14.16
CA LEU A 248 10.52 16.82 15.46
C LEU A 248 10.83 18.32 15.30
N SER A 249 11.52 18.73 14.24
CA SER A 249 11.82 20.13 13.92
C SER A 249 10.57 20.98 13.67
N GLU A 250 9.45 20.40 13.22
CA GLU A 250 8.17 21.11 13.05
C GLU A 250 7.61 21.61 14.40
N ALA A 251 7.98 20.98 15.51
CA ALA A 251 7.64 21.50 16.83
C ALA A 251 8.42 22.77 17.15
N LEU A 252 9.65 22.90 16.65
CA LEU A 252 10.52 24.06 16.87
C LEU A 252 10.14 25.25 15.99
N SER A 253 9.77 25.03 14.73
CA SER A 253 9.39 26.11 13.80
C SER A 253 8.21 26.95 14.31
N TYR A 254 7.28 26.34 15.04
CA TYR A 254 6.17 27.05 15.69
C TYR A 254 6.64 28.08 16.74
N PHE A 255 7.76 27.82 17.40
CA PHE A 255 8.37 28.74 18.37
C PHE A 255 9.25 29.79 17.69
N VAL A 256 9.98 29.38 16.65
CA VAL A 256 10.89 30.25 15.89
C VAL A 256 10.12 31.32 15.10
N ASP A 257 8.97 30.96 14.51
CA ASP A 257 8.10 31.91 13.79
C ASP A 257 7.41 32.94 14.72
N PHE A 258 7.39 32.69 16.03
CA PHE A 258 6.79 33.59 17.03
C PHE A 258 7.78 34.66 17.55
N ILE A 259 9.09 34.48 17.34
CA ILE A 259 10.14 35.32 17.95
C ILE A 259 11.03 35.90 16.85
N GLU A 260 10.89 37.21 16.58
CA GLU A 260 11.84 37.99 15.77
C GLU A 260 13.28 37.81 16.29
N GLU A 261 14.32 37.98 15.44
CA GLU A 261 15.72 37.95 15.87
C GLU A 261 15.93 38.68 17.22
N ALA A 262 16.81 38.14 18.07
CA ALA A 262 17.06 38.72 19.39
C ALA A 262 17.82 40.05 19.27
N GLU A 263 17.13 41.12 18.88
CA GLU A 263 17.71 42.45 18.68
C GLU A 263 18.03 43.18 20.00
N THR A 264 17.51 42.67 21.14
CA THR A 264 17.71 43.27 22.47
C THR A 264 17.96 42.20 23.52
N LEU A 265 18.65 42.57 24.61
CA LEU A 265 18.94 41.66 25.73
C LEU A 265 17.66 41.09 26.37
N ASP A 266 16.62 41.90 26.55
CA ASP A 266 15.34 41.44 27.10
C ASP A 266 14.71 40.36 26.21
N ARG A 267 14.72 40.55 24.87
CA ARG A 267 14.25 39.53 23.92
C ARG A 267 15.12 38.27 23.95
N ALA A 268 16.44 38.41 24.04
CA ALA A 268 17.37 37.28 24.13
C ALA A 268 17.15 36.43 25.40
N LEU A 269 16.92 37.09 26.55
CA LEU A 269 16.62 36.41 27.81
C LEU A 269 15.22 35.79 27.82
N SER A 270 14.23 36.45 27.23
CA SER A 270 12.89 35.86 27.04
C SER A 270 12.93 34.64 26.13
N TYR A 271 13.73 34.66 25.06
CA TYR A 271 13.94 33.49 24.20
C TYR A 271 14.54 32.32 24.98
N MET A 272 15.60 32.53 25.77
CA MET A 272 16.19 31.46 26.58
C MET A 272 15.27 30.97 27.71
N GLU A 273 14.34 31.80 28.17
CA GLU A 273 13.32 31.43 29.17
C GLU A 273 12.19 30.59 28.54
N GLU A 274 11.83 30.88 27.29
CA GLU A 274 10.86 30.12 26.51
C GLU A 274 11.47 28.87 25.87
N MET A 275 12.79 28.85 25.62
CA MET A 275 13.52 27.71 25.08
C MET A 275 14.81 27.43 25.88
N PRO A 276 14.67 26.85 27.10
CA PRO A 276 15.82 26.53 27.92
C PRO A 276 16.75 25.51 27.24
N PRO A 277 18.07 25.78 27.13
CA PRO A 277 19.00 24.89 26.44
C PRO A 277 19.01 23.46 26.99
N ASN A 278 18.91 23.29 28.31
CA ASN A 278 18.86 21.97 28.96
C ASN A 278 17.65 21.12 28.52
N GLU A 279 16.47 21.70 28.38
CA GLU A 279 15.26 20.98 27.96
C GLU A 279 15.39 20.48 26.52
N PHE A 280 15.94 21.31 25.64
CA PHE A 280 16.24 20.96 24.26
C PHE A 280 17.31 19.86 24.17
N LEU A 281 18.44 20.03 24.88
CA LEU A 281 19.54 19.06 24.87
C LEU A 281 19.09 17.69 25.39
N SER A 282 18.22 17.66 26.40
CA SER A 282 17.58 16.44 26.89
C SER A 282 16.66 15.82 25.83
N MET A 283 15.85 16.62 25.13
CA MET A 283 14.97 16.11 24.07
C MET A 283 15.74 15.50 22.91
N LEU A 284 16.82 16.16 22.50
CA LEU A 284 17.69 15.65 21.44
C LEU A 284 18.41 14.38 21.88
N SER A 285 18.83 14.29 23.15
CA SER A 285 19.46 13.10 23.72
C SER A 285 18.58 11.84 23.60
N ASP A 286 17.27 11.95 23.88
CA ASP A 286 16.32 10.83 23.73
C ASP A 286 16.30 10.27 22.27
N VAL A 287 16.72 11.08 21.28
CA VAL A 287 16.74 10.73 19.86
C VAL A 287 18.12 10.24 19.42
N VAL A 288 19.18 11.01 19.69
CA VAL A 288 20.49 10.85 19.02
C VAL A 288 21.61 10.33 19.92
N ALA A 289 21.43 10.18 21.23
CA ALA A 289 22.53 9.81 22.13
C ALA A 289 23.13 8.42 21.86
N GLU A 290 24.32 8.14 22.40
CA GLU A 290 24.99 6.83 22.26
C GLU A 290 24.21 5.70 22.97
N GLN A 291 23.45 6.01 24.01
CA GLN A 291 22.76 5.04 24.87
C GLN A 291 21.33 5.50 25.17
N ASP A 292 20.44 4.54 25.40
CA ASP A 292 19.04 4.76 25.79
C ASP A 292 18.29 5.74 24.86
N SER A 293 18.59 5.66 23.56
CA SER A 293 18.09 6.56 22.53
C SER A 293 17.56 5.81 21.30
N LEU A 294 16.78 6.50 20.47
CA LEU A 294 16.36 5.99 19.17
C LEU A 294 17.55 5.60 18.28
N ALA A 295 18.64 6.38 18.28
CA ALA A 295 19.84 6.05 17.52
C ALA A 295 20.50 4.74 17.98
N SER A 296 20.53 4.49 19.29
CA SER A 296 21.03 3.22 19.84
C SER A 296 20.12 2.03 19.51
N GLU A 297 18.79 2.22 19.54
CA GLU A 297 17.83 1.18 19.15
C GLU A 297 17.93 0.83 17.65
N PHE A 298 18.06 1.85 16.80
CA PHE A 298 18.25 1.64 15.36
C PHE A 298 19.58 0.96 15.06
N SER A 299 20.66 1.39 15.71
CA SER A 299 21.97 0.74 15.62
C SER A 299 21.87 -0.75 15.97
N GLU A 300 21.21 -1.10 17.07
CA GLU A 300 21.05 -2.49 17.49
C GLU A 300 20.20 -3.31 16.49
N LEU A 301 19.16 -2.70 15.90
CA LEU A 301 18.39 -3.33 14.83
C LEU A 301 19.26 -3.68 13.61
N VAL A 302 20.06 -2.71 13.13
CA VAL A 302 20.96 -2.88 11.98
C VAL A 302 22.09 -3.87 12.29
N LYS A 303 22.62 -3.82 13.51
CA LYS A 303 23.62 -4.78 13.99
C LYS A 303 23.08 -6.20 14.01
N GLN A 304 21.86 -6.40 14.52
CA GLN A 304 21.21 -7.71 14.51
C GLN A 304 21.04 -8.25 13.09
N ASP A 305 20.63 -7.41 12.14
CA ASP A 305 20.53 -7.78 10.72
C ASP A 305 21.87 -8.25 10.16
N SER A 306 22.88 -7.40 10.30
CA SER A 306 24.18 -7.70 9.73
C SER A 306 24.80 -8.97 10.33
N LEU A 307 24.74 -9.12 11.66
CA LEU A 307 25.27 -10.30 12.34
C LEU A 307 24.50 -11.58 12.00
N GLN A 308 23.17 -11.52 11.85
CA GLN A 308 22.38 -12.69 11.49
C GLN A 308 22.60 -13.12 10.04
N ARG A 309 22.81 -12.18 9.13
CA ARG A 309 23.21 -12.47 7.74
C ARG A 309 24.58 -13.13 7.68
N ALA A 310 25.56 -12.57 8.40
CA ALA A 310 26.90 -13.15 8.48
C ALA A 310 26.88 -14.56 9.11
N PHE A 311 26.12 -14.75 10.18
CA PHE A 311 25.95 -16.04 10.84
C PHE A 311 25.32 -17.09 9.91
N LEU A 312 24.23 -16.73 9.22
CA LEU A 312 23.57 -17.64 8.28
C LEU A 312 24.52 -18.03 7.15
N GLU A 313 25.27 -17.09 6.60
CA GLU A 313 26.23 -17.37 5.53
C GLU A 313 27.34 -18.32 6.01
N GLU A 314 27.85 -18.13 7.24
CA GLU A 314 28.81 -19.04 7.86
C GLU A 314 28.23 -20.45 8.08
N GLU A 315 26.99 -20.54 8.59
CA GLU A 315 26.28 -21.81 8.80
C GLU A 315 26.08 -22.57 7.49
N LEU A 316 25.59 -21.90 6.44
CA LEU A 316 25.38 -22.50 5.12
C LEU A 316 26.69 -22.99 4.51
N ASN A 317 27.77 -22.22 4.63
CA ASN A 317 29.10 -22.64 4.20
C ASN A 317 29.60 -23.85 5.00
N GLY A 318 29.29 -23.92 6.30
CA GLY A 318 29.54 -25.09 7.15
C GLY A 318 28.78 -26.33 6.67
N ILE A 319 27.48 -26.19 6.38
CA ILE A 319 26.64 -27.27 5.84
C ILE A 319 27.17 -27.76 4.49
N GLU A 320 27.60 -26.86 3.60
CA GLU A 320 28.18 -27.24 2.30
C GLU A 320 29.46 -28.08 2.46
N GLN A 321 30.34 -27.70 3.39
CA GLN A 321 31.56 -28.46 3.67
C GLN A 321 31.25 -29.82 4.31
N GLU A 322 30.30 -29.87 5.26
CA GLU A 322 29.88 -31.11 5.90
C GLU A 322 29.22 -32.05 4.89
N LEU A 323 28.32 -31.53 4.05
CA LEU A 323 27.66 -32.26 2.99
C LEU A 323 28.69 -32.83 2.01
N SER A 324 29.70 -32.04 1.61
CA SER A 324 30.78 -32.53 0.74
C SER A 324 31.50 -33.74 1.35
N LYS A 325 31.86 -33.67 2.64
CA LYS A 325 32.47 -34.79 3.39
C LYS A 325 31.53 -36.00 3.50
N LYS A 326 30.23 -35.78 3.72
CA LYS A 326 29.22 -36.85 3.76
C LYS A 326 29.10 -37.53 2.40
N LEU A 327 29.08 -36.78 1.30
CA LEU A 327 29.03 -37.33 -0.04
C LEU A 327 30.27 -38.16 -0.37
N ASP A 328 31.46 -37.74 0.08
CA ASP A 328 32.68 -38.55 -0.05
C ASP A 328 32.62 -39.84 0.78
N SER A 329 32.07 -39.77 2.00
CA SER A 329 31.84 -40.95 2.84
C SER A 329 30.81 -41.90 2.23
N ILE A 330 29.76 -41.37 1.58
CA ILE A 330 28.78 -42.16 0.83
C ILE A 330 29.45 -42.84 -0.36
N ALA A 331 30.36 -42.15 -1.07
CA ALA A 331 31.11 -42.73 -2.17
C ALA A 331 31.94 -43.94 -1.71
N GLU A 332 32.74 -43.75 -0.65
CA GLU A 332 33.59 -44.81 -0.08
C GLU A 332 32.76 -46.02 0.41
N LEU A 333 31.66 -45.76 1.15
CA LEU A 333 30.80 -46.82 1.65
C LEU A 333 29.99 -47.50 0.53
N SER A 334 29.62 -46.77 -0.52
CA SER A 334 28.93 -47.32 -1.69
C SER A 334 29.83 -48.27 -2.47
N GLU A 335 31.11 -47.93 -2.65
CA GLU A 335 32.10 -48.79 -3.34
C GLU A 335 32.30 -50.14 -2.61
N PHE A 336 32.20 -50.17 -1.28
CA PHE A 336 32.25 -51.43 -0.52
C PHE A 336 31.21 -52.46 -1.01
N PHE A 337 30.03 -52.02 -1.43
CA PHE A 337 28.95 -52.89 -1.92
C PHE A 337 29.06 -53.25 -3.40
N GLN A 338 30.08 -52.76 -4.12
CA GLN A 338 30.32 -53.11 -5.53
C GLN A 338 30.91 -54.53 -5.69
N GLN A 339 31.40 -55.15 -4.60
CA GLN A 339 31.99 -56.49 -4.64
C GLN A 339 30.96 -57.56 -5.06
N ASP A 340 31.39 -58.54 -5.87
CA ASP A 340 30.54 -59.64 -6.36
C ASP A 340 29.79 -60.39 -5.24
N ALA A 341 30.38 -60.46 -4.04
CA ALA A 341 29.80 -61.10 -2.87
C ALA A 341 28.40 -60.56 -2.50
N PHE A 342 28.13 -59.27 -2.77
CA PHE A 342 26.89 -58.61 -2.39
C PHE A 342 25.77 -58.74 -3.41
N GLN A 343 26.06 -59.08 -4.67
CA GLN A 343 25.05 -59.15 -5.74
C GLN A 343 23.88 -60.10 -5.42
N TYR A 344 24.14 -61.09 -4.57
CA TYR A 344 23.18 -62.13 -4.19
C TYR A 344 22.41 -61.83 -2.91
N ALA A 345 22.75 -60.75 -2.20
CA ALA A 345 22.09 -60.32 -0.98
C ALA A 345 20.93 -59.35 -1.31
N ASP A 346 19.98 -59.75 -2.14
CA ASP A 346 18.84 -58.93 -2.54
C ASP A 346 17.64 -59.06 -1.56
N ALA A 347 16.62 -58.23 -1.75
CA ALA A 347 15.46 -58.21 -0.85
C ALA A 347 14.68 -59.55 -0.85
N ASN A 348 14.66 -60.28 -1.97
CA ASN A 348 13.97 -61.56 -2.10
C ASN A 348 14.71 -62.66 -1.35
N PHE A 349 16.02 -62.71 -1.50
CA PHE A 349 16.90 -63.56 -0.73
C PHE A 349 16.74 -63.31 0.78
N LEU A 350 16.75 -62.05 1.21
CA LEU A 350 16.58 -61.68 2.63
C LEU A 350 15.22 -62.14 3.18
N ALA A 351 14.14 -61.90 2.43
CA ALA A 351 12.79 -62.31 2.83
C ALA A 351 12.64 -63.84 2.90
N ARG A 352 13.20 -64.56 1.91
CA ARG A 352 13.20 -66.02 1.88
C ARG A 352 14.04 -66.62 3.00
N LEU A 353 15.21 -66.04 3.27
CA LEU A 353 16.06 -66.46 4.39
C LEU A 353 15.35 -66.27 5.74
N GLN A 354 14.64 -65.15 5.92
CA GLN A 354 13.82 -64.91 7.11
C GLN A 354 12.69 -65.94 7.26
N ALA A 355 11.92 -66.17 6.19
CA ALA A 355 10.79 -67.10 6.19
C ALA A 355 11.24 -68.56 6.46
N LEU A 356 12.39 -68.96 5.92
CA LEU A 356 12.93 -70.30 6.08
C LEU A 356 13.64 -70.55 7.43
N LEU A 357 13.94 -69.50 8.19
CA LEU A 357 14.55 -69.57 9.51
C LEU A 357 13.54 -69.41 10.65
N ASP A 358 12.32 -68.97 10.35
CA ASP A 358 11.25 -68.62 11.31
C ASP A 358 11.74 -67.69 12.46
N GLU A 359 12.74 -66.87 12.15
CA GLU A 359 13.35 -65.90 13.06
C GLU A 359 13.46 -64.56 12.33
N PRO A 360 13.13 -63.43 12.99
CA PRO A 360 13.38 -62.13 12.40
C PRO A 360 14.90 -61.97 12.15
N LEU A 361 15.25 -61.48 10.96
CA LEU A 361 16.57 -60.90 10.75
C LEU A 361 16.70 -59.76 11.78
N ALA A 362 17.84 -59.66 12.47
CA ALA A 362 18.03 -58.75 13.61
C ALA A 362 17.80 -57.25 13.29
N PHE A 363 17.55 -56.90 12.02
CA PHE A 363 17.28 -55.56 11.53
C PHE A 363 16.11 -55.57 10.54
N SER A 364 15.21 -54.59 10.66
CA SER A 364 14.11 -54.39 9.72
C SER A 364 14.58 -53.52 8.54
N PHE A 365 14.67 -54.10 7.34
CA PHE A 365 15.02 -53.37 6.12
C PHE A 365 13.95 -52.38 5.66
N LYS A 366 12.73 -52.44 6.24
CA LYS A 366 11.62 -51.53 5.89
C LYS A 366 11.86 -50.08 6.32
N SER A 367 12.83 -49.82 7.22
CA SER A 367 13.13 -48.47 7.71
C SER A 367 14.40 -47.84 7.11
N LEU A 368 15.09 -48.52 6.20
CA LEU A 368 16.32 -48.05 5.58
C LEU A 368 16.06 -47.50 4.17
N TYR A 369 16.92 -46.57 3.71
CA TYR A 369 16.84 -45.98 2.37
C TYR A 369 17.10 -47.02 1.26
N PHE A 370 17.88 -48.05 1.56
CA PHE A 370 18.18 -49.16 0.65
C PHE A 370 17.63 -50.46 1.22
N SER A 371 16.89 -51.20 0.39
CA SER A 371 16.18 -52.42 0.78
C SER A 371 17.09 -53.64 0.94
N SER A 372 18.32 -53.59 0.45
CA SER A 372 19.26 -54.72 0.52
C SER A 372 20.71 -54.30 0.21
N PRO A 373 21.73 -55.06 0.67
CA PRO A 373 23.12 -54.85 0.27
C PRO A 373 23.35 -54.94 -1.25
N ALA A 374 22.69 -55.87 -1.95
CA ALA A 374 22.85 -56.03 -3.41
C ALA A 374 22.46 -54.79 -4.22
N SER A 375 21.44 -54.06 -3.75
CA SER A 375 20.94 -52.86 -4.42
C SER A 375 21.62 -51.58 -3.94
N ALA A 376 22.43 -51.65 -2.87
CA ALA A 376 22.99 -50.49 -2.21
C ALA A 376 23.89 -49.68 -3.15
N HIS A 377 24.88 -50.28 -3.81
CA HIS A 377 25.76 -49.55 -4.74
C HIS A 377 25.00 -49.00 -5.96
N ALA A 378 24.24 -49.85 -6.65
CA ALA A 378 23.53 -49.49 -7.88
C ALA A 378 22.48 -48.39 -7.69
N ARG A 379 21.94 -48.23 -6.46
CA ARG A 379 20.99 -47.16 -6.12
C ARG A 379 21.66 -45.96 -5.46
N ALA A 380 22.67 -46.17 -4.60
CA ALA A 380 23.37 -45.08 -3.92
C ALA A 380 24.24 -44.27 -4.90
N ASN A 381 24.84 -44.90 -5.91
CA ASN A 381 25.74 -44.20 -6.84
C ASN A 381 25.01 -43.18 -7.73
N PRO A 382 23.87 -43.49 -8.39
CA PRO A 382 23.08 -42.48 -9.10
C PRO A 382 22.61 -41.34 -8.18
N GLU A 383 22.19 -41.65 -6.95
CA GLU A 383 21.78 -40.66 -5.95
C GLU A 383 22.94 -39.76 -5.54
N LEU A 384 24.14 -40.32 -5.34
CA LEU A 384 25.36 -39.57 -5.05
C LEU A 384 25.72 -38.62 -6.20
N VAL A 385 25.60 -39.08 -7.45
CA VAL A 385 25.82 -38.23 -8.63
C VAL A 385 24.80 -37.09 -8.69
N SER A 386 23.52 -37.38 -8.45
CA SER A 386 22.46 -36.36 -8.38
C SER A 386 22.75 -35.34 -7.28
N LEU A 387 23.05 -35.80 -6.06
CA LEU A 387 23.33 -34.93 -4.91
C LEU A 387 24.56 -34.03 -5.15
N ARG A 388 25.63 -34.56 -5.75
CA ARG A 388 26.83 -33.77 -6.11
C ARG A 388 26.52 -32.72 -7.17
N LEU A 389 25.74 -33.09 -8.18
CA LEU A 389 25.33 -32.18 -9.26
C LEU A 389 24.41 -31.07 -8.72
N GLU A 390 23.43 -31.42 -7.90
CA GLU A 390 22.53 -30.46 -7.23
C GLU A 390 23.32 -29.52 -6.31
N LEU A 391 24.26 -30.02 -5.51
CA LEU A 391 25.12 -29.18 -4.67
C LEU A 391 25.96 -28.19 -5.50
N GLN A 392 26.56 -28.65 -6.60
CA GLN A 392 27.28 -27.76 -7.52
C GLN A 392 26.38 -26.73 -8.18
N GLN A 393 25.16 -27.13 -8.58
CA GLN A 393 24.19 -26.22 -9.18
C GLN A 393 23.77 -25.12 -8.19
N ILE A 394 23.50 -25.47 -6.93
CA ILE A 394 23.16 -24.50 -5.87
C ILE A 394 24.31 -23.51 -5.68
N LYS A 395 25.55 -24.02 -5.54
CA LYS A 395 26.74 -23.17 -5.35
C LYS A 395 26.94 -22.19 -6.50
N ASN A 396 26.85 -22.68 -7.74
CA ASN A 396 27.02 -21.83 -8.93
C ASN A 396 25.86 -20.85 -9.12
N ALA A 397 24.62 -21.26 -8.82
CA ALA A 397 23.44 -20.41 -8.92
C ALA A 397 23.50 -19.26 -7.90
N TYR A 398 23.99 -19.52 -6.69
CA TYR A 398 24.14 -18.51 -5.65
C TYR A 398 25.24 -17.49 -6.00
N ILE A 399 26.43 -17.96 -6.39
CA ILE A 399 27.54 -17.08 -6.81
C ILE A 399 27.15 -16.21 -8.02
N SER A 400 26.31 -16.72 -8.92
CA SER A 400 25.82 -15.97 -10.09
C SER A 400 24.58 -15.11 -9.83
N GLY A 401 24.07 -15.05 -8.60
CA GLY A 401 22.88 -14.28 -8.23
C GLY A 401 21.56 -14.81 -8.84
N LYS A 402 21.54 -16.06 -9.32
CA LYS A 402 20.37 -16.70 -9.95
C LYS A 402 19.44 -17.39 -8.96
N THR A 403 19.86 -17.56 -7.71
CA THR A 403 19.04 -18.14 -6.63
C THR A 403 19.15 -17.27 -5.38
N THR A 404 18.12 -17.32 -4.54
CA THR A 404 18.01 -16.54 -3.31
C THR A 404 18.67 -17.28 -2.14
N ILE A 405 19.02 -16.54 -1.07
CA ILE A 405 19.56 -17.18 0.14
C ILE A 405 18.54 -18.13 0.79
N GLY A 406 17.24 -17.80 0.79
CA GLY A 406 16.19 -18.68 1.31
C GLY A 406 16.10 -20.01 0.57
N HIS A 407 16.15 -19.97 -0.77
CA HIS A 407 16.15 -21.19 -1.57
C HIS A 407 17.44 -22.01 -1.37
N ARG A 408 18.61 -21.35 -1.23
CA ARG A 408 19.88 -22.01 -0.89
C ARG A 408 19.78 -22.72 0.47
N THR A 409 19.31 -22.04 1.51
CA THR A 409 19.13 -22.61 2.86
C THR A 409 18.25 -23.85 2.83
N GLN A 410 17.05 -23.75 2.26
CA GLN A 410 16.11 -24.86 2.19
C GLN A 410 16.73 -26.05 1.45
N LYS A 411 17.32 -25.82 0.27
CA LYS A 411 17.88 -26.90 -0.55
C LYS A 411 19.08 -27.56 0.11
N LEU A 412 19.97 -26.80 0.73
CA LEU A 412 21.11 -27.38 1.44
C LEU A 412 20.66 -28.26 2.61
N LYS A 413 19.64 -27.84 3.38
CA LYS A 413 19.07 -28.67 4.46
C LYS A 413 18.39 -29.93 3.92
N GLU A 414 17.63 -29.83 2.83
CA GLU A 414 17.01 -30.99 2.15
C GLU A 414 18.08 -31.99 1.68
N LEU A 415 19.14 -31.51 1.02
CA LEU A 415 20.25 -32.33 0.55
C LEU A 415 21.01 -32.98 1.73
N ASN A 416 21.26 -32.22 2.80
CA ASN A 416 21.93 -32.74 3.99
C ASN A 416 21.12 -33.86 4.65
N LEU A 417 19.81 -33.69 4.82
CA LEU A 417 18.92 -34.73 5.34
C LEU A 417 18.87 -35.96 4.44
N LYS A 418 18.85 -35.78 3.11
CA LYS A 418 18.86 -36.89 2.16
C LYS A 418 20.20 -37.65 2.20
N ALA A 419 21.31 -36.93 2.24
CA ALA A 419 22.64 -37.50 2.40
C ALA A 419 22.77 -38.26 3.73
N ASP A 420 22.26 -37.73 4.84
CA ASP A 420 22.27 -38.41 6.14
C ASP A 420 21.48 -39.73 6.12
N LYS A 421 20.30 -39.75 5.48
CA LYS A 421 19.52 -40.99 5.31
C LYS A 421 20.28 -42.05 4.52
N ILE A 422 20.93 -41.64 3.42
CA ILE A 422 21.74 -42.54 2.58
C ILE A 422 22.95 -43.04 3.36
N LEU A 423 23.71 -42.14 3.98
CA LEU A 423 24.92 -42.46 4.73
C LEU A 423 24.63 -43.40 5.90
N ASN A 424 23.60 -43.11 6.70
CA ASN A 424 23.20 -43.98 7.81
C ASN A 424 22.70 -45.34 7.31
N SER A 425 21.97 -45.38 6.20
CA SER A 425 21.53 -46.65 5.62
C SER A 425 22.72 -47.50 5.16
N LEU A 426 23.73 -46.90 4.51
CA LEU A 426 24.95 -47.61 4.11
C LEU A 426 25.76 -48.11 5.31
N LYS A 427 25.89 -47.30 6.38
CA LYS A 427 26.56 -47.71 7.62
C LYS A 427 25.87 -48.91 8.27
N ILE A 428 24.55 -48.84 8.46
CA ILE A 428 23.76 -49.93 9.05
C ILE A 428 23.85 -51.20 8.18
N LEU A 429 23.76 -51.06 6.85
CA LEU A 429 23.92 -52.20 5.95
C LEU A 429 25.30 -52.84 6.07
N LYS A 430 26.36 -52.04 6.18
CA LYS A 430 27.74 -52.53 6.32
C LYS A 430 27.93 -53.30 7.63
N GLU A 431 27.34 -52.81 8.73
CA GLU A 431 27.35 -53.50 10.01
C GLU A 431 26.53 -54.81 9.98
N SER A 432 25.39 -54.80 9.27
CA SER A 432 24.48 -55.95 9.16
C SER A 432 25.02 -57.12 8.34
N PHE A 433 26.03 -56.89 7.48
CA PHE A 433 26.64 -57.93 6.65
C PHE A 433 27.14 -59.13 7.46
N TYR A 434 27.83 -58.87 8.58
CA TYR A 434 28.36 -59.94 9.42
C TYR A 434 27.26 -60.73 10.12
N ALA A 435 26.16 -60.08 10.51
CA ALA A 435 24.98 -60.74 11.05
C ALA A 435 24.27 -61.61 10.00
N LEU A 436 24.29 -61.20 8.73
CA LEU A 436 23.69 -61.94 7.62
C LEU A 436 24.47 -63.23 7.31
N LEU A 437 25.80 -63.18 7.35
CA LEU A 437 26.66 -64.35 7.21
C LEU A 437 26.39 -65.39 8.31
N ASP A 438 26.17 -64.95 9.56
CA ASP A 438 25.83 -65.84 10.67
C ASP A 438 24.48 -66.57 10.46
N LYS A 439 23.46 -65.85 10.00
CA LYS A 439 22.16 -66.45 9.65
C LYS A 439 22.24 -67.42 8.48
N CYS A 440 23.06 -67.12 7.48
CA CYS A 440 23.36 -68.05 6.39
C CYS A 440 24.02 -69.34 6.88
N ASN A 441 24.98 -69.23 7.80
CA ASN A 441 25.62 -70.39 8.41
C ASN A 441 24.58 -71.25 9.15
N LYS A 442 23.70 -70.62 9.93
CA LYS A 442 22.62 -71.31 10.65
C LYS A 442 21.69 -72.03 9.68
N LYS A 443 21.23 -71.38 8.61
CA LYS A 443 20.30 -72.00 7.65
C LYS A 443 20.91 -73.20 6.94
N ALA A 444 22.17 -73.09 6.49
CA ALA A 444 22.87 -74.21 5.87
C ALA A 444 22.99 -75.41 6.83
N GLN A 445 23.19 -75.15 8.13
CA GLN A 445 23.28 -76.20 9.15
C GLN A 445 21.94 -76.87 9.44
N THR A 446 20.83 -76.12 9.48
CA THR A 446 19.50 -76.61 9.85
C THR A 446 18.65 -77.16 8.69
N LEU A 447 19.20 -77.25 7.46
CA LEU A 447 18.50 -77.79 6.30
C LEU A 447 18.21 -79.30 6.45
N GLU A 448 16.93 -79.67 6.50
CA GLU A 448 16.44 -81.06 6.53
C GLU A 448 16.00 -81.52 5.12
N LEU A 449 16.75 -82.44 4.54
CA LEU A 449 16.52 -82.90 3.15
C LEU A 449 15.34 -83.86 3.00
N SER A 450 14.79 -84.39 4.10
CA SER A 450 13.68 -85.37 4.07
C SER A 450 12.32 -84.78 3.66
N GLU A 451 12.18 -83.45 3.62
CA GLU A 451 10.93 -82.76 3.27
C GLU A 451 10.73 -82.57 1.75
N TYR A 452 11.71 -82.96 0.93
CA TYR A 452 11.75 -82.66 -0.50
C TYR A 452 11.82 -83.93 -1.36
N ASP A 453 11.41 -83.86 -2.62
CA ASP A 453 11.58 -84.96 -3.56
C ASP A 453 13.08 -85.27 -3.81
N ALA A 454 13.35 -86.44 -4.40
CA ALA A 454 14.71 -86.97 -4.52
C ALA A 454 15.64 -86.09 -5.39
N GLU A 455 15.11 -85.44 -6.42
CA GLU A 455 15.87 -84.57 -7.32
C GLU A 455 16.23 -83.25 -6.62
N THR A 456 15.24 -82.64 -5.95
CA THR A 456 15.43 -81.42 -5.17
C THR A 456 16.35 -81.62 -3.98
N SER A 457 16.25 -82.77 -3.31
CA SER A 457 17.12 -83.14 -2.17
C SER A 457 18.59 -83.25 -2.57
N PHE A 458 18.87 -83.80 -3.75
CA PHE A 458 20.24 -83.95 -4.26
C PHE A 458 20.88 -82.60 -4.59
N GLU A 459 20.14 -81.69 -5.23
CA GLU A 459 20.63 -80.35 -5.56
C GLU A 459 20.86 -79.48 -4.31
N LEU A 460 19.93 -79.54 -3.34
CA LEU A 460 20.07 -78.84 -2.06
C LEU A 460 21.28 -79.33 -1.25
N MET A 461 21.60 -80.62 -1.32
CA MET A 461 22.80 -81.21 -0.70
C MET A 461 24.09 -80.68 -1.34
N GLN A 462 24.16 -80.62 -2.67
CA GLN A 462 25.33 -80.07 -3.37
C GLN A 462 25.58 -78.59 -3.05
N LEU A 463 24.51 -77.80 -2.94
CA LEU A 463 24.61 -76.38 -2.58
C LEU A 463 25.05 -76.19 -1.12
N LYS A 464 24.62 -77.06 -0.21
CA LYS A 464 25.04 -77.07 1.21
C LYS A 464 26.54 -77.38 1.34
N ASP A 465 27.04 -78.39 0.63
CA ASP A 465 28.47 -78.74 0.65
C ASP A 465 29.34 -77.66 0.00
N ALA A 466 28.85 -77.02 -1.07
CA ALA A 466 29.54 -75.90 -1.70
C ALA A 466 29.60 -74.67 -0.76
N PHE A 467 28.56 -74.42 0.03
CA PHE A 467 28.53 -73.35 1.03
C PHE A 467 29.55 -73.58 2.16
N LEU A 468 29.60 -74.79 2.73
CA LEU A 468 30.46 -75.11 3.88
C LEU A 468 31.96 -74.99 3.55
N ASN A 469 32.34 -75.22 2.29
CA ASN A 469 33.73 -75.20 1.83
C ASN A 469 34.16 -73.86 1.19
N ALA A 470 33.27 -72.87 1.11
CA ALA A 470 33.55 -71.58 0.48
C ALA A 470 34.31 -70.61 1.41
N LYS A 471 35.09 -69.69 0.83
CA LYS A 471 35.62 -68.51 1.54
C LYS A 471 34.48 -67.57 1.93
N ASP A 472 34.65 -66.76 2.97
CA ASP A 472 33.58 -65.89 3.49
C ASP A 472 32.95 -64.97 2.43
N SER A 473 33.73 -64.46 1.47
CA SER A 473 33.23 -63.66 0.34
C SER A 473 32.34 -64.44 -0.64
N SER A 474 32.47 -65.77 -0.70
CA SER A 474 31.71 -66.65 -1.61
C SER A 474 30.57 -67.40 -0.90
N LYS A 475 30.54 -67.41 0.44
CA LYS A 475 29.48 -68.05 1.22
C LYS A 475 28.11 -67.44 0.95
N LEU A 476 28.01 -66.12 0.76
CA LEU A 476 26.75 -65.45 0.46
C LEU A 476 26.10 -65.92 -0.84
N LEU A 477 26.90 -66.13 -1.89
CA LEU A 477 26.44 -66.67 -3.17
C LEU A 477 25.82 -68.07 -3.00
N TYR A 478 26.54 -68.98 -2.32
CA TYR A 478 26.03 -70.34 -2.12
C TYR A 478 24.83 -70.38 -1.17
N CYS A 479 24.79 -69.51 -0.16
CA CYS A 479 23.63 -69.32 0.70
C CYS A 479 22.41 -68.86 -0.08
N ALA A 480 22.57 -67.88 -0.97
CA ALA A 480 21.47 -67.38 -1.81
C ALA A 480 20.91 -68.47 -2.72
N LYS A 481 21.77 -69.24 -3.39
CA LYS A 481 21.34 -70.38 -4.23
C LYS A 481 20.60 -71.44 -3.42
N LEU A 482 21.06 -71.73 -2.20
CA LEU A 482 20.45 -72.70 -1.30
C LEU A 482 19.06 -72.24 -0.84
N VAL A 483 18.96 -70.99 -0.37
CA VAL A 483 17.70 -70.36 0.07
C VAL A 483 16.68 -70.25 -1.06
N GLU A 484 17.13 -69.84 -2.25
CA GLU A 484 16.28 -69.70 -3.42
C GLU A 484 15.69 -71.04 -3.88
N LYS A 485 16.51 -72.09 -3.94
CA LYS A 485 16.05 -73.43 -4.31
C LYS A 485 15.06 -74.01 -3.29
N GLU A 486 15.31 -73.80 -2.00
CA GLU A 486 14.45 -74.31 -0.93
C GLU A 486 13.09 -73.57 -0.87
N ALA A 487 13.12 -72.25 -1.02
CA ALA A 487 11.91 -71.41 -1.02
C ALA A 487 11.05 -71.67 -2.27
N PHE A 488 11.66 -71.79 -3.45
CA PHE A 488 10.95 -72.05 -4.71
C PHE A 488 10.15 -73.36 -4.67
N THR A 489 10.67 -74.40 -4.00
CA THR A 489 9.99 -75.69 -3.85
C THR A 489 8.82 -75.63 -2.85
N LYS A 490 8.94 -74.81 -1.79
CA LYS A 490 7.85 -74.55 -0.81
C LYS A 490 6.77 -73.60 -1.34
N GLU A 491 7.12 -72.62 -2.18
CA GLU A 491 6.16 -71.69 -2.82
C GLU A 491 5.29 -72.41 -3.87
N ARG A 492 5.86 -73.27 -4.72
CA ARG A 492 5.16 -73.93 -5.83
C ARG A 492 3.99 -74.82 -5.40
N THR A 493 4.01 -75.32 -4.16
CA THR A 493 2.95 -76.16 -3.56
C THR A 493 1.82 -75.34 -2.95
N LEU A 494 2.10 -74.17 -2.37
CA LEU A 494 1.11 -73.26 -1.77
C LEU A 494 0.40 -72.37 -2.80
N LEU A 495 1.02 -72.13 -3.95
CA LEU A 495 0.57 -71.12 -4.91
C LEU A 495 -0.66 -71.54 -5.74
N LYS A 496 -0.81 -72.83 -6.04
CA LYS A 496 -1.95 -73.36 -6.79
C LYS A 496 -3.27 -73.25 -6.03
N GLU A 497 -3.26 -73.45 -4.72
CA GLU A 497 -4.47 -73.39 -3.87
C GLU A 497 -4.90 -71.95 -3.55
N LYS A 498 -3.98 -70.98 -3.65
CA LYS A 498 -4.21 -69.57 -3.27
C LYS A 498 -4.72 -68.71 -4.43
N ASN A 499 -4.29 -68.97 -5.66
CA ASN A 499 -4.67 -68.20 -6.85
C ASN A 499 -6.17 -68.35 -7.22
N GLU A 500 -6.77 -69.52 -6.98
CA GLU A 500 -8.21 -69.75 -7.19
C GLU A 500 -9.11 -68.98 -6.21
N ALA A 501 -8.66 -68.79 -4.97
CA ALA A 501 -9.42 -68.10 -3.93
C ALA A 501 -9.35 -66.55 -4.00
N ILE A 502 -8.28 -66.00 -4.59
CA ILE A 502 -8.06 -64.54 -4.66
C ILE A 502 -8.79 -63.90 -5.87
N LEU A 503 -8.78 -64.55 -7.03
CA LEU A 503 -9.37 -63.99 -8.26
C LEU A 503 -10.89 -63.84 -8.19
N SER A 504 -11.58 -64.73 -7.47
CA SER A 504 -13.04 -64.72 -7.31
C SER A 504 -13.59 -63.55 -6.47
N ASN A 505 -12.75 -62.83 -5.73
CA ASN A 505 -13.13 -61.67 -4.88
C ASN A 505 -12.46 -60.34 -5.29
N SER A 506 -11.71 -60.30 -6.40
CA SER A 506 -10.92 -59.10 -6.77
C SER A 506 -11.70 -58.10 -7.64
N SER A 507 -11.54 -56.80 -7.35
CA SER A 507 -12.16 -55.73 -8.14
C SER A 507 -11.60 -55.62 -9.56
N CYS A 508 -10.35 -56.07 -9.77
CA CYS A 508 -9.70 -56.13 -11.08
C CYS A 508 -10.39 -57.14 -12.01
N TYR A 509 -10.72 -58.34 -11.51
CA TYR A 509 -11.42 -59.37 -12.30
C TYR A 509 -12.83 -58.92 -12.71
N ALA A 510 -13.57 -58.25 -11.80
CA ALA A 510 -14.87 -57.66 -12.12
C ALA A 510 -14.78 -56.61 -13.25
N LYS A 511 -13.75 -55.77 -13.25
CA LYS A 511 -13.52 -54.77 -14.31
C LYS A 511 -13.10 -55.41 -15.63
N HIS A 512 -12.20 -56.39 -15.61
CA HIS A 512 -11.87 -57.16 -16.81
C HIS A 512 -13.09 -57.85 -17.41
N SER A 513 -13.95 -58.47 -16.59
CA SER A 513 -15.17 -59.13 -17.08
C SER A 513 -16.13 -58.19 -17.81
N ALA A 514 -16.13 -56.90 -17.45
CA ALA A 514 -16.92 -55.87 -18.12
C ALA A 514 -16.27 -55.33 -19.41
N LEU A 515 -14.93 -55.40 -19.54
CA LEU A 515 -14.16 -54.80 -20.64
C LEU A 515 -13.74 -55.79 -21.72
N ILE A 516 -13.42 -57.04 -21.35
CA ILE A 516 -12.98 -58.11 -22.26
C ILE A 516 -13.95 -58.36 -23.44
N PRO A 517 -15.29 -58.28 -23.29
CA PRO A 517 -16.21 -58.42 -24.43
C PRO A 517 -16.00 -57.40 -25.57
N PHE A 518 -15.29 -56.31 -25.30
CA PHE A 518 -14.99 -55.26 -26.28
C PHE A 518 -13.56 -55.35 -26.86
N VAL A 519 -12.71 -56.23 -26.33
CA VAL A 519 -11.31 -56.41 -26.78
C VAL A 519 -11.29 -57.37 -27.97
N LYS A 520 -10.66 -56.98 -29.09
CA LYS A 520 -10.48 -57.86 -30.25
C LYS A 520 -9.07 -58.47 -30.35
N ASP A 521 -8.13 -58.02 -29.54
CA ASP A 521 -6.76 -58.52 -29.50
C ASP A 521 -6.70 -59.91 -28.85
N SER A 522 -6.38 -60.93 -29.65
CA SER A 522 -6.31 -62.31 -29.20
C SER A 522 -5.21 -62.56 -28.17
N ALA A 523 -4.10 -61.80 -28.20
CA ALA A 523 -3.00 -61.95 -27.25
C ALA A 523 -3.38 -61.40 -25.87
N LEU A 524 -4.13 -60.29 -25.80
CA LEU A 524 -4.66 -59.77 -24.55
C LEU A 524 -5.72 -60.70 -23.94
N ILE A 525 -6.56 -61.33 -24.77
CA ILE A 525 -7.54 -62.35 -24.34
C ILE A 525 -6.82 -63.59 -23.80
N GLU A 526 -5.73 -64.03 -24.44
CA GLU A 526 -4.93 -65.17 -24.00
C GLU A 526 -4.15 -64.89 -22.71
N GLN A 527 -3.62 -63.67 -22.54
CA GLN A 527 -3.02 -63.19 -21.28
C GLN A 527 -4.04 -63.11 -20.15
N TYR A 528 -5.28 -62.72 -20.44
CA TYR A 528 -6.38 -62.74 -19.46
C TYR A 528 -6.74 -64.17 -19.02
N ASN A 529 -6.81 -65.10 -19.97
CA ASN A 529 -7.13 -66.51 -19.69
C ASN A 529 -6.01 -67.25 -18.93
N SER A 530 -4.75 -66.77 -19.02
CA SER A 530 -3.58 -67.35 -18.34
C SER A 530 -3.30 -66.75 -16.95
N LEU A 531 -4.11 -65.80 -16.47
CA LEU A 531 -3.96 -65.20 -15.13
C LEU A 531 -3.99 -66.25 -14.00
N LEU A 532 -4.68 -67.37 -14.19
CA LEU A 532 -4.78 -68.47 -13.21
C LEU A 532 -3.48 -69.28 -13.05
N ASP A 533 -2.59 -69.21 -14.05
CA ASP A 533 -1.35 -70.00 -14.12
C ASP A 533 -0.11 -69.24 -13.60
N LEU A 534 -0.28 -68.01 -13.09
CA LEU A 534 0.81 -67.12 -12.74
C LEU A 534 1.44 -67.43 -11.36
N ASN A 535 2.78 -67.41 -11.33
CA ASN A 535 3.56 -67.82 -10.17
C ASN A 535 3.72 -66.76 -9.06
N SER A 536 3.36 -65.49 -9.29
CA SER A 536 3.33 -64.41 -8.28
C SER A 536 2.68 -63.14 -8.84
N ASP A 537 2.37 -62.17 -7.98
CA ASP A 537 1.88 -60.83 -8.36
C ASP A 537 0.57 -60.84 -9.14
N LEU A 538 -0.36 -61.74 -8.77
CA LEU A 538 -1.66 -61.91 -9.41
C LEU A 538 -2.45 -60.60 -9.55
N GLU A 539 -2.48 -59.78 -8.49
CA GLU A 539 -3.17 -58.49 -8.48
C GLU A 539 -2.43 -57.43 -9.32
N ASN A 540 -1.09 -57.40 -9.27
CA ASN A 540 -0.28 -56.53 -10.12
C ASN A 540 -0.34 -56.92 -11.60
N HIS A 541 -0.32 -58.21 -11.94
CA HIS A 541 -0.47 -58.70 -13.31
C HIS A 541 -1.90 -58.50 -13.79
N CYS A 542 -2.90 -58.74 -12.95
CA CYS A 542 -4.29 -58.40 -13.26
C CYS A 542 -4.43 -56.89 -13.52
N ASN A 543 -3.85 -56.04 -12.67
CA ASN A 543 -3.90 -54.58 -12.81
C ASN A 543 -3.06 -54.08 -14.00
N ASN A 544 -1.90 -54.67 -14.28
CA ASN A 544 -1.07 -54.34 -15.44
C ASN A 544 -1.76 -54.77 -16.73
N LEU A 545 -2.36 -55.96 -16.75
CA LEU A 545 -3.19 -56.40 -17.86
C LEU A 545 -4.43 -55.50 -17.98
N LEU A 546 -5.02 -55.04 -16.88
CA LEU A 546 -6.13 -54.09 -16.90
C LEU A 546 -5.68 -52.77 -17.53
N LEU A 547 -4.49 -52.27 -17.20
CA LEU A 547 -3.91 -51.09 -17.84
C LEU A 547 -3.70 -51.31 -19.34
N LEU A 548 -3.14 -52.45 -19.74
CA LEU A 548 -2.93 -52.80 -21.16
C LEU A 548 -4.25 -52.93 -21.93
N VAL A 549 -5.26 -53.57 -21.32
CA VAL A 549 -6.62 -53.70 -21.89
C VAL A 549 -7.29 -52.32 -22.00
N GLN A 550 -7.18 -51.49 -20.96
CA GLN A 550 -7.70 -50.13 -20.98
C GLN A 550 -6.99 -49.27 -22.03
N GLU A 551 -5.67 -49.37 -22.16
CA GLU A 551 -4.88 -48.67 -23.17
C GLU A 551 -5.24 -49.11 -24.59
N HIS A 552 -5.36 -50.43 -24.82
CA HIS A 552 -5.81 -51.00 -26.08
C HIS A 552 -7.20 -50.47 -26.47
N LEU A 553 -8.18 -50.55 -25.57
CA LEU A 553 -9.54 -50.07 -25.80
C LEU A 553 -9.57 -48.54 -25.99
N ARG A 554 -8.75 -47.78 -25.27
CA ARG A 554 -8.61 -46.33 -25.44
C ARG A 554 -8.12 -45.97 -26.84
N ASN A 555 -7.20 -46.76 -27.38
CA ASN A 555 -6.68 -46.58 -28.74
C ASN A 555 -7.67 -47.06 -29.79
N GLU A 556 -8.24 -48.26 -29.65
CA GLU A 556 -9.19 -48.84 -30.61
C GLU A 556 -10.44 -47.98 -30.79
N TYR A 557 -10.94 -47.40 -29.69
CA TYR A 557 -12.13 -46.55 -29.69
C TYR A 557 -11.80 -45.05 -29.67
N GLU A 558 -10.57 -44.63 -29.96
CA GLU A 558 -10.16 -43.21 -30.03
C GLU A 558 -10.62 -42.35 -28.82
N ILE A 559 -10.58 -42.92 -27.61
CA ILE A 559 -11.15 -42.32 -26.40
C ILE A 559 -10.45 -41.00 -26.04
N ALA A 560 -9.17 -40.85 -26.41
CA ALA A 560 -8.39 -39.64 -26.18
C ALA A 560 -9.04 -38.37 -26.76
N ASP A 561 -9.70 -38.45 -27.91
CA ASP A 561 -10.42 -37.30 -28.50
C ASP A 561 -11.62 -36.88 -27.64
N LEU A 562 -12.36 -37.85 -27.10
CA LEU A 562 -13.52 -37.60 -26.23
C LEU A 562 -13.10 -37.01 -24.88
N GLU A 563 -12.05 -37.55 -24.27
CA GLU A 563 -11.51 -37.05 -23.01
C GLU A 563 -10.92 -35.64 -23.16
N LYS A 564 -10.24 -35.38 -24.28
CA LYS A 564 -9.73 -34.04 -24.61
C LYS A 564 -10.89 -33.04 -24.74
N LYS A 565 -11.90 -33.35 -25.56
CA LYS A 565 -13.07 -32.49 -25.75
C LYS A 565 -13.84 -32.26 -24.47
N PHE A 566 -14.04 -33.30 -23.65
CA PHE A 566 -14.72 -33.15 -22.36
C PHE A 566 -13.89 -32.33 -21.36
N GLY A 567 -12.56 -32.50 -21.36
CA GLY A 567 -11.64 -31.64 -20.59
C GLY A 567 -11.73 -30.18 -21.01
N GLU A 568 -11.78 -29.89 -22.32
CA GLU A 568 -11.97 -28.54 -22.85
C GLU A 568 -13.35 -27.97 -22.49
N ILE A 569 -14.43 -28.76 -22.56
CA ILE A 569 -15.78 -28.34 -22.11
C ILE A 569 -15.73 -27.94 -20.63
N LYS A 570 -15.16 -28.79 -19.78
CA LYS A 570 -15.07 -28.55 -18.33
C LYS A 570 -14.25 -27.31 -18.01
N MET A 571 -13.15 -27.11 -18.72
CA MET A 571 -12.33 -25.90 -18.62
C MET A 571 -13.14 -24.65 -18.97
N LEU A 572 -13.67 -24.58 -20.19
CA LEU A 572 -14.43 -23.42 -20.68
C LEU A 572 -15.61 -23.09 -19.76
N ARG A 573 -16.28 -24.12 -19.26
CA ARG A 573 -17.44 -23.99 -18.38
C ARG A 573 -17.10 -23.48 -16.98
N ALA A 574 -16.11 -24.06 -16.32
CA ALA A 574 -15.67 -23.59 -15.01
C ALA A 574 -15.29 -22.10 -15.04
N PHE A 575 -14.80 -21.62 -16.19
CA PHE A 575 -14.53 -20.20 -16.39
C PHE A 575 -15.80 -19.37 -16.56
N MET A 576 -16.80 -19.82 -17.34
CA MET A 576 -18.07 -19.11 -17.51
C MET A 576 -18.91 -19.07 -16.22
N GLU A 577 -18.85 -20.12 -15.39
CA GLU A 577 -19.55 -20.20 -14.10
C GLU A 577 -19.08 -19.14 -13.09
N ASN A 578 -17.84 -18.68 -13.17
CA ASN A 578 -17.34 -17.56 -12.35
C ASN A 578 -18.01 -16.21 -12.67
N TYR A 579 -18.87 -16.16 -13.69
CA TYR A 579 -19.53 -14.95 -14.19
C TYR A 579 -21.04 -15.15 -14.44
N ASP A 580 -21.71 -15.88 -13.55
CA ASP A 580 -23.19 -16.02 -13.47
C ASP A 580 -23.87 -16.70 -14.67
N TYR A 581 -23.15 -17.50 -15.46
CA TYR A 581 -23.77 -18.32 -16.52
C TYR A 581 -24.61 -19.47 -15.93
N VAL A 582 -25.91 -19.54 -16.27
CA VAL A 582 -26.83 -20.59 -15.78
C VAL A 582 -26.94 -21.75 -16.78
N GLU A 583 -26.69 -22.95 -16.29
CA GLU A 583 -26.50 -24.15 -17.12
C GLU A 583 -27.75 -24.80 -17.74
N GLY A 584 -27.48 -25.64 -18.76
CA GLY A 584 -28.30 -26.79 -19.11
C GLY A 584 -27.90 -28.10 -18.39
N THR A 585 -28.89 -28.92 -18.05
CA THR A 585 -28.78 -30.22 -17.33
C THR A 585 -27.92 -31.30 -18.02
N LYS A 586 -27.52 -31.07 -19.27
CA LYS A 586 -26.92 -32.06 -20.18
C LYS A 586 -25.46 -32.41 -19.88
N PHE A 587 -24.69 -31.46 -19.34
CA PHE A 587 -23.30 -31.72 -18.92
C PHE A 587 -23.27 -32.62 -17.68
N TYR A 588 -24.14 -32.41 -16.70
CA TYR A 588 -24.19 -33.24 -15.50
C TYR A 588 -24.52 -34.70 -15.84
N SER A 589 -25.44 -34.93 -16.78
CA SER A 589 -25.70 -36.30 -17.26
C SER A 589 -24.49 -36.94 -17.94
N LEU A 590 -23.69 -36.18 -18.69
CA LEU A 590 -22.48 -36.70 -19.33
C LEU A 590 -21.32 -36.87 -18.35
N SER A 591 -21.23 -36.02 -17.32
CA SER A 591 -20.18 -36.08 -16.28
C SER A 591 -20.20 -37.39 -15.49
N ALA A 592 -21.35 -38.07 -15.41
CA ALA A 592 -21.48 -39.37 -14.76
C ALA A 592 -20.65 -40.50 -15.42
N PHE A 593 -20.21 -40.30 -16.67
CA PHE A 593 -19.33 -41.21 -17.40
C PHE A 593 -17.84 -40.91 -17.19
N PHE A 594 -17.48 -39.85 -16.46
CA PHE A 594 -16.10 -39.40 -16.26
C PHE A 594 -15.69 -39.38 -14.79
N THR A 595 -14.42 -39.67 -14.54
CA THR A 595 -13.74 -39.35 -13.27
C THR A 595 -12.65 -38.33 -13.57
N GLY A 596 -12.85 -37.07 -13.15
CA GLY A 596 -11.98 -35.97 -13.56
C GLY A 596 -12.21 -35.60 -15.03
N ASN A 597 -11.24 -35.94 -15.89
CA ASN A 597 -11.34 -35.82 -17.36
C ASN A 597 -11.30 -37.21 -18.04
N SER A 598 -11.07 -38.27 -17.28
CA SER A 598 -10.91 -39.62 -17.81
C SER A 598 -12.24 -40.35 -17.85
N LEU A 599 -12.55 -40.95 -18.99
CA LEU A 599 -13.75 -41.72 -19.26
C LEU A 599 -13.70 -43.07 -18.51
N ILE A 600 -14.79 -43.40 -17.83
CA ILE A 600 -14.99 -44.69 -17.17
C ILE A 600 -15.43 -45.69 -18.24
N LEU A 601 -14.48 -46.47 -18.76
CA LEU A 601 -14.68 -47.34 -19.92
C LEU A 601 -15.79 -48.39 -19.70
N GLU A 602 -15.90 -48.93 -18.48
CA GLU A 602 -16.89 -49.95 -18.10
C GLU A 602 -18.34 -49.45 -18.29
N LYS A 603 -18.56 -48.14 -18.11
CA LYS A 603 -19.86 -47.50 -18.30
C LYS A 603 -20.03 -46.95 -19.71
N ALA A 604 -18.95 -46.50 -20.33
CA ALA A 604 -19.00 -45.75 -21.59
C ALA A 604 -18.98 -46.64 -22.83
N LEU A 605 -18.24 -47.77 -22.83
CA LEU A 605 -18.11 -48.65 -24.00
C LEU A 605 -19.45 -49.19 -24.55
N PRO A 606 -20.43 -49.58 -23.71
CA PRO A 606 -21.76 -49.99 -24.20
C PRO A 606 -22.51 -48.92 -24.98
N GLU A 607 -22.23 -47.63 -24.72
CA GLU A 607 -22.93 -46.48 -25.31
C GLU A 607 -21.98 -45.55 -26.10
N ILE A 608 -20.77 -46.01 -26.44
CA ILE A 608 -19.66 -45.14 -26.84
C ILE A 608 -19.97 -44.28 -28.08
N ASN A 609 -20.75 -44.82 -29.02
CA ASN A 609 -21.15 -44.10 -30.22
C ASN A 609 -22.16 -42.98 -29.92
N SER A 610 -23.10 -43.22 -28.99
CA SER A 610 -24.06 -42.22 -28.51
C SER A 610 -23.35 -41.12 -27.71
N LEU A 611 -22.46 -41.53 -26.81
CA LEU A 611 -21.64 -40.61 -26.00
C LEU A 611 -20.77 -39.70 -26.87
N ARG A 612 -20.16 -40.25 -27.93
CA ARG A 612 -19.35 -39.48 -28.90
C ARG A 612 -20.16 -38.39 -29.58
N TYR A 613 -21.38 -38.71 -30.02
CA TYR A 613 -22.26 -37.73 -30.65
C TYR A 613 -22.62 -36.60 -29.67
N GLU A 614 -23.02 -36.94 -28.44
CA GLU A 614 -23.45 -35.96 -27.44
C GLU A 614 -22.30 -35.08 -26.93
N ILE A 615 -21.09 -35.64 -26.74
CA ILE A 615 -19.90 -34.86 -26.38
C ILE A 615 -19.49 -33.92 -27.51
N ASN A 616 -19.48 -34.38 -28.76
CA ASN A 616 -19.15 -33.52 -29.90
C ASN A 616 -20.14 -32.37 -30.06
N LYS A 617 -21.44 -32.65 -29.88
CA LYS A 617 -22.48 -31.63 -29.92
C LYS A 617 -22.29 -30.61 -28.79
N LEU A 618 -22.12 -31.07 -27.55
CA LEU A 618 -21.91 -30.19 -26.40
C LEU A 618 -20.62 -29.37 -26.54
N TYR A 619 -19.55 -29.95 -27.11
CA TYR A 619 -18.29 -29.27 -27.37
C TYR A 619 -18.48 -28.05 -28.28
N LEU A 620 -19.17 -28.23 -29.41
CA LEU A 620 -19.46 -27.15 -30.34
C LEU A 620 -20.35 -26.08 -29.72
N GLU A 621 -21.42 -26.48 -29.00
CA GLU A 621 -22.31 -25.56 -28.28
C GLU A 621 -21.56 -24.73 -27.22
N THR A 622 -20.72 -25.38 -26.42
CA THR A 622 -19.92 -24.72 -25.36
C THR A 622 -18.88 -23.77 -25.96
N LYS A 623 -18.25 -24.14 -27.08
CA LYS A 623 -17.25 -23.29 -27.75
C LYS A 623 -17.88 -22.01 -28.30
N GLU A 624 -19.06 -22.10 -28.92
CA GLU A 624 -19.80 -20.93 -29.41
C GLU A 624 -20.29 -20.04 -28.27
N GLU A 625 -20.74 -20.63 -27.17
CA GLU A 625 -21.12 -19.89 -25.97
C GLU A 625 -19.93 -19.15 -25.35
N ALA A 626 -18.78 -19.83 -25.23
CA ALA A 626 -17.56 -19.22 -24.71
C ALA A 626 -17.05 -18.07 -25.61
N LYS A 627 -17.19 -18.19 -26.94
CA LYS A 627 -16.90 -17.09 -27.87
C LYS A 627 -17.81 -15.88 -27.65
N ARG A 628 -19.11 -16.12 -27.43
CA ARG A 628 -20.08 -15.05 -27.13
C ARG A 628 -19.71 -14.35 -25.83
N PHE A 629 -19.45 -15.12 -24.78
CA PHE A 629 -18.99 -14.61 -23.49
C PHE A 629 -17.71 -13.77 -23.62
N LEU A 630 -16.74 -14.24 -24.40
CA LEU A 630 -15.49 -13.52 -24.68
C LEU A 630 -15.73 -12.17 -25.36
N ALA A 631 -16.65 -12.13 -26.34
CA ALA A 631 -17.02 -10.89 -27.01
C ALA A 631 -17.66 -9.88 -26.01
N GLU A 632 -18.55 -10.36 -25.14
CA GLU A 632 -19.18 -9.55 -24.09
C GLU A 632 -18.16 -9.04 -23.06
N HIS A 633 -17.20 -9.88 -22.69
CA HIS A 633 -16.10 -9.49 -21.81
C HIS A 633 -15.27 -8.36 -22.41
N ILE A 634 -14.89 -8.47 -23.68
CA ILE A 634 -14.13 -7.42 -24.38
C ILE A 634 -14.94 -6.12 -24.46
N VAL A 635 -16.24 -6.22 -24.76
CA VAL A 635 -17.15 -5.06 -24.77
C VAL A 635 -17.21 -4.36 -23.40
N SER A 636 -17.04 -5.11 -22.32
CA SER A 636 -17.09 -4.57 -20.95
C SER A 636 -15.75 -4.06 -20.43
N ASN A 637 -14.63 -4.48 -21.02
CA ASN A 637 -13.27 -4.26 -20.47
C ASN A 637 -12.28 -3.64 -21.47
N TYR A 638 -12.75 -3.10 -22.59
CA TYR A 638 -11.88 -2.35 -23.49
C TYR A 638 -11.49 -0.99 -22.89
N SER A 639 -10.35 -0.48 -23.32
CA SER A 639 -9.89 0.87 -23.01
C SER A 639 -9.72 1.66 -24.31
N LEU A 640 -10.15 2.92 -24.29
CA LEU A 640 -10.05 3.82 -25.43
C LEU A 640 -9.50 5.16 -24.96
N THR A 641 -8.29 5.50 -25.41
CA THR A 641 -7.62 6.76 -25.06
C THR A 641 -7.52 7.65 -26.30
N SER A 642 -7.90 8.91 -26.18
CA SER A 642 -7.70 9.90 -27.25
C SER A 642 -6.34 10.59 -27.09
N LEU A 643 -5.66 10.80 -28.21
CA LEU A 643 -4.41 11.53 -28.36
C LEU A 643 -4.69 12.68 -29.33
N PRO A 644 -5.26 13.80 -28.84
CA PRO A 644 -5.58 14.94 -29.69
C PRO A 644 -4.31 15.67 -30.11
N ASP A 645 -4.29 16.21 -31.34
CA ASP A 645 -3.14 16.96 -31.86
C ASP A 645 -2.93 18.31 -31.13
N SER A 646 -3.96 18.79 -30.41
CA SER A 646 -3.93 20.03 -29.64
C SER A 646 -4.77 19.91 -28.37
N LEU A 647 -4.55 20.81 -27.41
CA LEU A 647 -5.30 20.85 -26.15
C LEU A 647 -6.79 21.11 -26.43
N ILE A 648 -7.64 20.22 -25.94
CA ILE A 648 -9.09 20.33 -26.07
C ILE A 648 -9.57 21.45 -25.14
N GLU A 649 -10.36 22.37 -25.68
CA GLU A 649 -10.86 23.54 -24.97
C GLU A 649 -12.38 23.57 -25.03
N LEU A 650 -13.03 23.34 -23.89
CA LEU A 650 -14.48 23.45 -23.76
C LEU A 650 -14.80 24.69 -22.92
N SER A 651 -15.77 25.47 -23.38
CA SER A 651 -16.22 26.65 -22.66
C SER A 651 -17.71 26.56 -22.35
N TYR A 652 -18.16 27.34 -21.38
CA TYR A 652 -19.58 27.50 -21.11
C TYR A 652 -20.37 27.97 -22.35
N ASP A 653 -19.80 28.87 -23.15
CA ASP A 653 -20.46 29.44 -24.34
C ASP A 653 -20.35 28.53 -25.57
N ASN A 654 -19.24 27.81 -25.71
CA ASN A 654 -19.02 26.78 -26.71
C ASN A 654 -18.80 25.42 -26.02
N PRO A 655 -19.88 24.77 -25.55
CA PRO A 655 -19.79 23.54 -24.79
C PRO A 655 -19.47 22.33 -25.67
N LYS A 656 -19.43 22.47 -27.00
CA LYS A 656 -19.22 21.37 -27.95
C LYS A 656 -18.04 21.66 -28.85
N GLN A 657 -17.17 20.67 -29.04
CA GLN A 657 -16.05 20.74 -29.96
C GLN A 657 -15.91 19.42 -30.72
N SER A 658 -15.73 19.49 -32.04
CA SER A 658 -15.30 18.35 -32.85
C SER A 658 -13.78 18.32 -32.90
N VAL A 659 -13.19 17.21 -32.46
CA VAL A 659 -11.74 17.05 -32.33
C VAL A 659 -11.31 15.86 -33.20
N ALA A 660 -10.42 16.14 -34.15
CA ALA A 660 -9.66 15.10 -34.83
C ALA A 660 -8.59 14.58 -33.88
N SER A 661 -8.54 13.28 -33.65
CA SER A 661 -7.60 12.68 -32.70
C SER A 661 -7.15 11.31 -33.19
N LYS A 662 -5.95 10.91 -32.75
CA LYS A 662 -5.57 9.51 -32.78
C LYS A 662 -6.19 8.83 -31.57
N TYR A 663 -6.68 7.62 -31.75
CA TYR A 663 -7.27 6.81 -30.69
C TYR A 663 -6.43 5.56 -30.53
N LEU A 664 -6.09 5.25 -29.28
CA LEU A 664 -5.52 3.97 -28.90
C LEU A 664 -6.62 3.13 -28.26
N LEU A 665 -7.09 2.13 -29.00
CA LEU A 665 -8.01 1.12 -28.53
C LEU A 665 -7.21 -0.10 -28.08
N ALA A 666 -7.44 -0.54 -26.85
CA ALA A 666 -6.80 -1.71 -26.29
C ALA A 666 -7.81 -2.59 -25.57
N PHE A 667 -7.72 -3.90 -25.78
CA PHE A 667 -8.46 -4.89 -25.00
C PHE A 667 -7.59 -6.13 -24.79
N GLU A 668 -7.89 -6.88 -23.74
CA GLU A 668 -7.13 -8.05 -23.34
C GLU A 668 -7.99 -9.31 -23.42
N ASN A 669 -7.40 -10.39 -23.90
CA ASN A 669 -7.98 -11.73 -23.81
C ASN A 669 -7.26 -12.52 -22.71
N PRO A 670 -7.84 -12.59 -21.50
CA PRO A 670 -7.23 -13.29 -20.38
C PRO A 670 -7.55 -14.80 -20.36
N PHE A 671 -8.38 -15.32 -21.26
CA PHE A 671 -9.02 -16.63 -21.06
C PHE A 671 -8.41 -17.76 -21.89
N PHE A 672 -8.65 -17.75 -23.20
CA PHE A 672 -8.21 -18.80 -24.11
C PHE A 672 -8.03 -18.26 -25.51
N GLU A 673 -7.11 -18.86 -26.27
CA GLU A 673 -6.87 -18.47 -27.65
C GLU A 673 -7.99 -18.94 -28.59
N VAL A 674 -8.46 -18.04 -29.45
CA VAL A 674 -9.39 -18.35 -30.54
C VAL A 674 -8.63 -18.36 -31.86
N ALA A 675 -8.29 -19.53 -32.36
CA ALA A 675 -7.48 -19.71 -33.58
C ALA A 675 -8.24 -19.49 -34.91
N GLU A 676 -9.48 -19.00 -34.86
CA GLU A 676 -10.37 -18.78 -36.00
C GLU A 676 -10.84 -17.33 -36.06
N PRO A 677 -11.36 -16.85 -37.22
CA PRO A 677 -11.80 -15.48 -37.36
C PRO A 677 -12.83 -15.09 -36.29
N PHE A 678 -12.60 -13.94 -35.65
CA PHE A 678 -13.40 -13.47 -34.54
C PHE A 678 -13.77 -12.01 -34.73
N THR A 679 -15.01 -11.65 -34.39
CA THR A 679 -15.52 -10.29 -34.57
C THR A 679 -15.98 -9.73 -33.24
N VAL A 680 -15.47 -8.55 -32.88
CA VAL A 680 -15.88 -7.81 -31.70
C VAL A 680 -16.62 -6.55 -32.13
N MET A 681 -17.77 -6.28 -31.54
CA MET A 681 -18.56 -5.07 -31.80
C MET A 681 -18.59 -4.19 -30.55
N LEU A 682 -17.81 -3.12 -30.55
CA LEU A 682 -17.78 -2.17 -29.45
C LEU A 682 -18.88 -1.09 -29.64
N PRO A 683 -19.55 -0.64 -28.58
CA PRO A 683 -20.62 0.37 -28.63
C PRO A 683 -20.07 1.80 -28.81
N LEU A 684 -19.13 1.96 -29.74
CA LEU A 684 -18.43 3.21 -30.08
C LEU A 684 -18.94 3.75 -31.42
N LYS A 685 -19.13 5.05 -31.51
CA LYS A 685 -19.68 5.79 -32.64
C LYS A 685 -18.61 6.68 -33.25
N PHE A 686 -17.97 6.18 -34.29
CA PHE A 686 -17.04 6.93 -35.14
C PHE A 686 -17.58 7.02 -36.57
N SER A 687 -17.49 8.21 -37.17
CA SER A 687 -17.95 8.46 -38.53
C SER A 687 -17.04 7.84 -39.59
N SER A 688 -15.73 7.81 -39.33
CA SER A 688 -14.69 7.20 -40.15
C SER A 688 -13.56 6.74 -39.24
N CYS A 689 -12.79 5.74 -39.67
CA CYS A 689 -11.60 5.31 -38.93
C CYS A 689 -10.50 4.95 -39.92
N ASP A 690 -9.39 5.66 -39.84
CA ASP A 690 -8.20 5.35 -40.62
C ASP A 690 -7.18 4.70 -39.69
N ILE A 691 -6.91 3.40 -39.89
CA ILE A 691 -5.97 2.66 -39.05
C ILE A 691 -4.55 3.20 -39.29
N ILE A 692 -3.86 3.53 -38.20
CA ILE A 692 -2.46 3.99 -38.19
C ILE A 692 -1.55 2.80 -37.92
N THR A 693 -1.76 2.12 -36.80
CA THR A 693 -1.05 0.88 -36.42
C THR A 693 -2.01 -0.12 -35.78
N LYS A 694 -1.71 -1.41 -35.85
CA LYS A 694 -2.51 -2.48 -35.25
C LYS A 694 -1.66 -3.70 -34.94
N THR A 695 -2.08 -4.51 -33.97
CA THR A 695 -1.47 -5.82 -33.74
C THR A 695 -1.75 -6.79 -34.90
N PRO A 696 -0.88 -7.78 -35.16
CA PRO A 696 -0.98 -8.66 -36.34
C PRO A 696 -2.27 -9.46 -36.44
N ASN A 697 -2.91 -9.75 -35.30
CA ASN A 697 -4.15 -10.51 -35.22
C ASN A 697 -5.38 -9.73 -35.72
N VAL A 698 -5.28 -8.41 -35.90
CA VAL A 698 -6.38 -7.54 -36.35
C VAL A 698 -6.44 -7.51 -37.87
N SER A 699 -7.53 -7.97 -38.46
CA SER A 699 -7.72 -7.98 -39.91
C SER A 699 -8.26 -6.64 -40.42
N ALA A 700 -9.33 -6.12 -39.82
CA ALA A 700 -9.96 -4.87 -40.24
C ALA A 700 -10.63 -4.13 -39.08
N LEU A 701 -10.79 -2.82 -39.25
CA LEU A 701 -11.57 -1.94 -38.39
C LEU A 701 -12.63 -1.26 -39.25
N GLN A 702 -13.90 -1.39 -38.90
CA GLN A 702 -15.00 -0.79 -39.64
C GLN A 702 -15.73 0.24 -38.77
N CYS A 703 -15.90 1.44 -39.31
CA CYS A 703 -16.58 2.59 -38.70
C CYS A 703 -17.63 3.13 -39.69
N GLY A 704 -18.64 3.84 -39.19
CA GLY A 704 -19.78 4.30 -40.00
C GLY A 704 -21.17 3.85 -39.51
N GLY A 705 -21.29 3.44 -38.24
CA GLY A 705 -22.54 2.99 -37.63
C GLY A 705 -22.65 3.33 -36.14
N LYS A 706 -23.55 2.66 -35.41
CA LYS A 706 -23.70 2.81 -33.95
C LYS A 706 -22.56 2.17 -33.14
N ASN A 707 -21.84 1.23 -33.78
CA ASN A 707 -20.80 0.40 -33.18
C ASN A 707 -19.55 0.44 -34.06
N LEU A 708 -18.40 0.20 -33.43
CA LEU A 708 -17.10 -0.01 -34.05
C LEU A 708 -16.87 -1.51 -34.13
N THR A 709 -16.68 -2.03 -35.34
CA THR A 709 -16.51 -3.47 -35.57
C THR A 709 -15.05 -3.79 -35.81
N ILE A 710 -14.50 -4.67 -35.00
CA ILE A 710 -13.13 -5.17 -35.08
C ILE A 710 -13.20 -6.58 -35.63
N SER A 711 -12.63 -6.78 -36.82
CA SER A 711 -12.44 -8.11 -37.38
C SER A 711 -11.03 -8.59 -37.05
N LEU A 712 -10.92 -9.81 -36.53
CA LEU A 712 -9.66 -10.45 -36.16
C LEU A 712 -9.46 -11.73 -36.99
N TYR A 713 -8.22 -12.04 -37.37
CA TYR A 713 -7.86 -13.34 -37.95
C TYR A 713 -7.89 -14.45 -36.89
N SER A 714 -7.51 -14.09 -35.66
CA SER A 714 -7.51 -14.91 -34.45
C SER A 714 -7.51 -13.99 -33.22
N LEU A 715 -7.85 -14.52 -32.06
CA LEU A 715 -7.76 -13.80 -30.79
C LEU A 715 -6.77 -14.54 -29.86
N PRO A 716 -5.47 -14.16 -29.88
CA PRO A 716 -4.47 -14.75 -28.99
C PRO A 716 -4.71 -14.34 -27.53
N LEU A 717 -4.02 -15.00 -26.60
CA LEU A 717 -3.96 -14.56 -25.21
C LEU A 717 -3.21 -13.22 -25.10
N GLY A 718 -3.64 -12.38 -24.16
CA GLY A 718 -3.01 -11.08 -23.88
C GLY A 718 -3.62 -9.91 -24.66
N LYS A 719 -2.84 -8.83 -24.81
CA LYS A 719 -3.33 -7.53 -25.28
C LYS A 719 -3.39 -7.41 -26.80
N THR A 720 -4.51 -6.92 -27.31
CA THR A 720 -4.72 -6.47 -28.68
C THR A 720 -4.76 -4.94 -28.69
N LEU A 721 -4.02 -4.31 -29.61
CA LEU A 721 -3.89 -2.86 -29.73
C LEU A 721 -4.24 -2.41 -31.15
N ILE A 722 -5.03 -1.33 -31.25
CA ILE A 722 -5.39 -0.69 -32.51
C ILE A 722 -5.27 0.82 -32.33
N GLU A 723 -4.40 1.43 -33.12
CA GLU A 723 -4.28 2.88 -33.24
C GLU A 723 -4.99 3.32 -34.52
N PHE A 724 -5.94 4.26 -34.43
CA PHE A 724 -6.65 4.81 -35.58
C PHE A 724 -6.96 6.29 -35.42
N SER A 725 -7.05 7.04 -36.50
CA SER A 725 -7.52 8.43 -36.48
C SER A 725 -9.01 8.52 -36.77
N SER A 726 -9.71 9.38 -36.03
CA SER A 726 -11.12 9.71 -36.26
C SER A 726 -11.45 11.11 -35.72
N ALA A 727 -12.56 11.67 -36.17
CA ALA A 727 -13.15 12.88 -35.58
C ALA A 727 -14.22 12.49 -34.56
N GLN A 728 -14.22 13.16 -33.41
CA GLN A 728 -15.24 12.98 -32.37
C GLN A 728 -15.76 14.31 -31.86
N GLU A 729 -17.05 14.39 -31.59
CA GLU A 729 -17.65 15.45 -30.78
C GLU A 729 -17.48 15.17 -29.28
N ILE A 730 -16.91 16.14 -28.56
CA ILE A 730 -16.79 16.17 -27.10
C ILE A 730 -17.63 17.34 -26.60
N GLU A 731 -18.39 17.11 -25.54
CA GLU A 731 -19.37 18.06 -25.02
C GLU A 731 -19.26 18.24 -23.49
N LEU A 732 -19.33 19.49 -23.03
CA LEU A 732 -19.51 19.87 -21.63
C LEU A 732 -20.99 20.06 -21.33
N LYS A 733 -21.61 19.10 -20.63
CA LYS A 733 -23.03 19.14 -20.27
C LYS A 733 -23.23 19.68 -18.87
N LYS A 734 -23.99 20.77 -18.73
CA LYS A 734 -24.52 21.21 -17.44
C LYS A 734 -25.72 20.34 -17.07
N ARG A 735 -25.62 19.61 -15.96
CA ARG A 735 -26.67 18.69 -15.49
C ARG A 735 -27.66 19.43 -14.59
N ASN A 736 -27.15 19.96 -13.48
CA ASN A 736 -27.95 20.46 -12.38
C ASN A 736 -27.33 21.75 -11.82
N SER A 737 -28.14 22.59 -11.19
CA SER A 737 -27.66 23.69 -10.36
C SER A 737 -28.48 23.81 -9.07
N LYS A 738 -27.81 23.94 -7.93
CA LYS A 738 -28.44 24.23 -6.64
C LYS A 738 -28.08 25.65 -6.23
N ILE A 739 -29.07 26.47 -5.94
CA ILE A 739 -28.89 27.85 -5.51
C ILE A 739 -29.48 28.02 -4.11
N MET A 740 -28.69 28.56 -3.21
CA MET A 740 -29.13 29.07 -1.91
C MET A 740 -28.87 30.56 -1.91
N LEU A 741 -29.92 31.36 -1.74
CA LEU A 741 -29.83 32.81 -1.81
C LEU A 741 -30.36 33.43 -0.53
N SER A 742 -29.54 34.29 0.07
CA SER A 742 -29.93 35.22 1.13
C SER A 742 -29.47 36.62 0.76
N SER A 743 -29.90 37.64 1.50
CA SER A 743 -29.41 39.00 1.28
C SER A 743 -27.91 39.19 1.56
N GLU A 744 -27.29 38.32 2.36
CA GLU A 744 -25.88 38.42 2.75
C GLU A 744 -24.98 37.56 1.84
N VAL A 745 -25.41 36.34 1.51
CA VAL A 745 -24.62 35.37 0.74
C VAL A 745 -25.49 34.60 -0.25
N ALA A 746 -24.94 34.39 -1.46
CA ALA A 746 -25.44 33.41 -2.42
C ALA A 746 -24.44 32.27 -2.57
N LYS A 747 -24.91 31.04 -2.41
CA LYS A 747 -24.16 29.82 -2.71
C LYS A 747 -24.76 29.14 -3.93
N ILE A 748 -23.99 29.01 -4.99
CA ILE A 748 -24.41 28.40 -6.27
C ILE A 748 -23.53 27.19 -6.51
N ILE A 749 -24.12 26.00 -6.67
CA ILE A 749 -23.39 24.77 -6.98
C ILE A 749 -23.86 24.29 -8.35
N GLU A 750 -22.96 24.27 -9.32
CA GLU A 750 -23.21 23.78 -10.68
C GLU A 750 -22.55 22.41 -10.86
N GLN A 751 -23.29 21.48 -11.45
CA GLN A 751 -22.78 20.15 -11.79
C GLN A 751 -22.62 20.01 -13.30
N TYR A 752 -21.43 19.60 -13.71
CA TYR A 752 -21.04 19.40 -15.09
C TYR A 752 -20.63 17.95 -15.35
N GLU A 753 -20.78 17.53 -16.60
CA GLU A 753 -20.38 16.23 -17.11
C GLU A 753 -19.65 16.41 -18.45
N VAL A 754 -18.48 15.80 -18.60
CA VAL A 754 -17.75 15.80 -19.88
C VAL A 754 -18.17 14.57 -20.69
N ALA A 755 -19.08 14.77 -21.64
CA ALA A 755 -19.51 13.73 -22.55
C ALA A 755 -18.43 13.49 -23.62
N SER A 756 -17.77 12.34 -23.53
CA SER A 756 -16.82 11.81 -24.52
C SER A 756 -17.01 10.30 -24.68
N GLN A 757 -16.32 9.70 -25.66
CA GLN A 757 -16.29 8.25 -25.89
C GLN A 757 -14.94 7.65 -25.49
N ALA A 758 -13.93 8.49 -25.31
CA ALA A 758 -12.56 8.11 -24.99
C ALA A 758 -12.04 8.95 -23.82
N LYS A 759 -11.12 8.37 -23.06
CA LYS A 759 -10.38 9.08 -22.01
C LYS A 759 -9.59 10.23 -22.63
N ILE A 760 -9.69 11.42 -22.04
CA ILE A 760 -9.03 12.65 -22.48
C ILE A 760 -7.82 12.92 -21.56
N PRO A 761 -6.58 12.89 -22.06
CA PRO A 761 -5.38 13.08 -21.23
C PRO A 761 -5.32 14.45 -20.56
N LYS A 762 -5.77 15.50 -21.25
CA LYS A 762 -5.77 16.87 -20.74
C LYS A 762 -6.89 17.68 -21.36
N LEU A 763 -7.67 18.36 -20.52
CA LEU A 763 -8.81 19.17 -20.90
C LEU A 763 -8.70 20.56 -20.26
N LYS A 764 -8.87 21.60 -21.07
CA LYS A 764 -9.01 22.98 -20.58
C LYS A 764 -10.49 23.34 -20.54
N LEU A 765 -10.95 23.79 -19.38
CA LEU A 765 -12.31 24.24 -19.14
C LEU A 765 -12.34 25.75 -18.94
N LEU A 766 -13.22 26.44 -19.65
CA LEU A 766 -13.54 27.85 -19.43
C LEU A 766 -14.94 27.97 -18.87
N LEU A 767 -15.00 28.13 -17.55
CA LEU A 767 -16.23 28.25 -16.77
C LEU A 767 -16.65 29.72 -16.67
N GLN A 768 -17.94 29.97 -16.49
CA GLN A 768 -18.47 31.32 -16.32
C GLN A 768 -17.94 31.94 -15.02
N ASP A 769 -17.39 33.16 -15.08
CA ASP A 769 -17.08 33.93 -13.87
C ASP A 769 -18.33 34.68 -13.39
N LEU A 770 -18.76 34.39 -12.15
CA LEU A 770 -19.89 35.05 -11.49
C LEU A 770 -19.48 36.21 -10.57
N ASN A 771 -18.22 36.65 -10.64
CA ASN A 771 -17.65 37.69 -9.78
C ASN A 771 -17.75 37.34 -8.28
N GLY A 772 -17.57 36.07 -7.93
CA GLY A 772 -17.57 35.55 -6.56
C GLY A 772 -16.37 34.63 -6.27
N TYR A 773 -16.31 34.09 -5.06
CA TYR A 773 -15.37 33.03 -4.71
C TYR A 773 -15.82 31.72 -5.36
N ALA A 774 -15.02 31.17 -6.28
CA ALA A 774 -15.32 29.91 -6.94
C ALA A 774 -14.35 28.80 -6.49
N THR A 775 -14.86 27.59 -6.34
CA THR A 775 -14.05 26.38 -6.12
C THR A 775 -14.60 25.25 -6.96
N MET A 776 -13.72 24.54 -7.65
CA MET A 776 -14.08 23.37 -8.43
C MET A 776 -13.65 22.11 -7.70
N ILE A 777 -14.55 21.12 -7.63
CA ILE A 777 -14.30 19.81 -7.05
C ILE A 777 -14.37 18.77 -8.17
N PHE A 778 -13.25 18.07 -8.36
CA PHE A 778 -13.10 16.96 -9.30
C PHE A 778 -12.48 15.78 -8.56
N ARG A 779 -13.09 14.59 -8.64
CA ARG A 779 -12.66 13.40 -7.87
C ARG A 779 -12.43 13.66 -6.37
N ASN A 780 -13.32 14.44 -5.76
CA ASN A 780 -13.21 14.89 -4.36
C ASN A 780 -11.96 15.73 -4.02
N LYS A 781 -11.25 16.24 -5.03
CA LYS A 781 -10.11 17.16 -4.86
C LYS A 781 -10.46 18.55 -5.38
N SER A 782 -9.94 19.57 -4.71
CA SER A 782 -10.07 20.96 -5.17
C SER A 782 -9.15 21.20 -6.36
N VAL A 783 -9.70 21.71 -7.45
CA VAL A 783 -8.94 22.10 -8.65
C VAL A 783 -8.80 23.63 -8.67
N PRO A 784 -7.58 24.16 -8.86
CA PRO A 784 -7.37 25.60 -8.89
C PRO A 784 -8.10 26.23 -10.09
N LEU A 785 -8.79 27.34 -9.83
CA LEU A 785 -9.46 28.16 -10.84
C LEU A 785 -8.66 29.45 -11.04
N ILE A 786 -8.28 29.73 -12.29
CA ILE A 786 -7.53 30.93 -12.65
C ILE A 786 -8.47 31.88 -13.40
N LYS A 787 -8.64 33.10 -12.93
CA LYS A 787 -9.43 34.11 -13.63
C LYS A 787 -8.67 34.59 -14.87
N GLN A 788 -9.30 34.46 -16.04
CA GLN A 788 -8.78 34.94 -17.32
C GLN A 788 -9.89 35.66 -18.08
N GLY A 789 -9.86 37.00 -18.06
CA GLY A 789 -10.93 37.82 -18.64
C GLY A 789 -12.27 37.59 -17.95
N SER A 790 -13.28 37.18 -18.72
CA SER A 790 -14.63 36.84 -18.25
C SER A 790 -14.81 35.38 -17.82
N TYR A 791 -13.73 34.57 -17.81
CA TYR A 791 -13.78 33.14 -17.51
C TYR A 791 -12.94 32.74 -16.29
N LEU A 792 -13.35 31.63 -15.68
CA LEU A 792 -12.55 30.86 -14.75
C LEU A 792 -11.99 29.64 -15.47
N VAL A 793 -10.67 29.54 -15.54
CA VAL A 793 -9.96 28.49 -16.26
C VAL A 793 -9.56 27.38 -15.30
N ALA A 794 -9.87 26.14 -15.66
CA ALA A 794 -9.39 24.94 -14.98
C ALA A 794 -8.74 23.98 -15.99
N PHE A 795 -7.76 23.21 -15.52
CA PHE A 795 -7.16 22.11 -16.26
C PHE A 795 -7.49 20.81 -15.57
N LEU A 796 -8.09 19.88 -16.31
CA LEU A 796 -8.35 18.52 -15.88
C LEU A 796 -7.41 17.56 -16.59
N ASN A 797 -6.81 16.65 -15.84
CA ASN A 797 -5.96 15.60 -16.39
C ASN A 797 -6.71 14.27 -16.32
N GLU A 798 -6.49 13.42 -17.32
CA GLU A 798 -7.00 12.06 -17.39
C GLU A 798 -8.52 11.95 -17.20
N VAL A 799 -9.30 12.76 -17.91
CA VAL A 799 -10.76 12.80 -17.80
C VAL A 799 -11.36 11.54 -18.42
N GLU A 800 -12.09 10.76 -17.62
CA GLU A 800 -12.78 9.56 -18.07
C GLU A 800 -14.08 9.91 -18.83
N PRO A 801 -14.58 9.01 -19.70
CA PRO A 801 -15.84 9.22 -20.41
C PRO A 801 -17.01 9.51 -19.46
N ASN A 802 -17.75 10.60 -19.71
CA ASN A 802 -18.89 11.04 -18.90
C ASN A 802 -18.55 11.37 -17.44
N GLU A 803 -17.29 11.74 -17.18
CA GLU A 803 -16.86 12.10 -15.83
C GLU A 803 -17.47 13.43 -15.38
N ARG A 804 -17.78 13.49 -14.07
CA ARG A 804 -18.53 14.61 -13.47
C ARG A 804 -17.67 15.43 -12.54
N PHE A 805 -17.99 16.71 -12.48
CA PHE A 805 -17.39 17.65 -11.53
C PHE A 805 -18.41 18.68 -11.08
N ALA A 806 -18.10 19.35 -9.96
CA ALA A 806 -18.94 20.40 -9.40
C ALA A 806 -18.15 21.70 -9.28
N VAL A 807 -18.81 22.81 -9.52
CA VAL A 807 -18.26 24.16 -9.32
C VAL A 807 -19.16 24.87 -8.31
N SER A 808 -18.58 25.29 -7.19
CA SER A 808 -19.27 26.02 -6.12
C SER A 808 -18.84 27.48 -6.15
N TYR A 809 -19.80 28.38 -6.25
CA TYR A 809 -19.61 29.82 -6.14
C TYR A 809 -20.20 30.33 -4.82
N ALA A 810 -19.50 31.26 -4.18
CA ALA A 810 -19.98 32.04 -3.06
C ALA A 810 -19.87 33.53 -3.41
N ILE A 811 -21.01 34.22 -3.46
CA ILE A 811 -21.12 35.64 -3.80
C ILE A 811 -21.61 36.38 -2.55
N LEU A 812 -20.91 37.44 -2.16
CA LEU A 812 -21.28 38.31 -1.05
C LEU A 812 -22.21 39.43 -1.55
N ASP A 813 -23.10 39.90 -0.67
CA ASP A 813 -24.09 40.94 -0.94
C ASP A 813 -24.86 40.73 -2.28
N PRO A 814 -25.41 39.52 -2.52
CA PRO A 814 -26.02 39.15 -3.79
C PRO A 814 -27.38 39.82 -4.03
N ILE A 815 -27.92 40.56 -3.06
CA ILE A 815 -29.20 41.26 -3.15
C ILE A 815 -29.01 42.71 -2.69
N GLU A 816 -29.55 43.64 -3.47
CA GLU A 816 -29.71 45.03 -3.08
C GLU A 816 -31.04 45.23 -2.36
N ILE A 817 -31.03 45.89 -1.20
CA ILE A 817 -32.24 46.17 -0.40
C ILE A 817 -32.39 47.68 -0.23
N SER A 818 -33.58 48.19 -0.54
CA SER A 818 -34.01 49.55 -0.24
C SER A 818 -35.27 49.52 0.63
N LEU A 819 -35.29 50.32 1.69
CA LEU A 819 -36.44 50.51 2.57
C LEU A 819 -36.83 51.99 2.58
N GLU A 820 -38.11 52.26 2.45
CA GLU A 820 -38.69 53.59 2.48
C GLU A 820 -39.85 53.61 3.49
N LEU A 821 -39.80 54.50 4.48
CA LEU A 821 -40.88 54.69 5.45
C LEU A 821 -41.98 55.54 4.81
N ILE A 822 -43.19 55.00 4.71
CA ILE A 822 -44.32 55.65 4.04
C ILE A 822 -45.24 56.35 5.04
N ASP A 823 -45.51 55.69 6.17
CA ASP A 823 -46.41 56.20 7.20
C ASP A 823 -45.90 55.82 8.59
N GLU A 824 -46.10 56.74 9.54
CA GLU A 824 -45.77 56.60 10.95
C GLU A 824 -46.94 57.10 11.80
N GLN A 825 -47.60 56.19 12.51
CA GLN A 825 -48.70 56.52 13.43
C GLN A 825 -48.31 56.17 14.86
N ARG A 826 -48.59 57.09 15.79
CA ARG A 826 -48.24 56.96 17.21
C ARG A 826 -49.48 56.91 18.09
N ASP A 827 -49.52 55.92 18.96
CA ASP A 827 -50.39 55.85 20.14
C ASP A 827 -49.50 55.99 21.39
N SER A 828 -50.10 56.45 22.48
CA SER A 828 -49.51 56.74 23.80
C SER A 828 -48.46 55.72 24.31
N ASN A 829 -48.50 54.45 23.87
CA ASN A 829 -47.46 53.44 24.13
C ASN A 829 -47.09 52.56 22.92
N LYS A 830 -47.62 52.78 21.70
CA LYS A 830 -47.34 51.94 20.53
C LYS A 830 -47.04 52.78 19.30
N ALA A 831 -46.21 52.28 18.39
CA ALA A 831 -46.01 52.87 17.07
C ALA A 831 -46.33 51.87 15.97
N PHE A 832 -47.00 52.35 14.93
CA PHE A 832 -47.28 51.62 13.71
C PHE A 832 -46.44 52.23 12.58
N LEU A 833 -45.63 51.40 11.95
CA LEU A 833 -44.68 51.82 10.91
C LEU A 833 -44.95 51.02 9.63
N ASP A 834 -45.22 51.74 8.55
CA ASP A 834 -45.44 51.15 7.23
C ASP A 834 -44.27 51.46 6.29
N TYR A 835 -43.65 50.43 5.74
CA TYR A 835 -42.50 50.51 4.84
C TYR A 835 -42.81 49.93 3.47
N ILE A 836 -42.24 50.54 2.42
CA ILE A 836 -41.98 49.86 1.15
C ILE A 836 -40.59 49.26 1.21
N CYS A 837 -40.50 47.95 0.99
CA CYS A 837 -39.24 47.25 0.78
C CYS A 837 -39.08 46.89 -0.69
N ILE A 838 -37.93 47.22 -1.26
CA ILE A 838 -37.54 46.88 -2.63
C ILE A 838 -36.30 46.01 -2.54
N VAL A 839 -36.38 44.81 -3.11
CA VAL A 839 -35.25 43.88 -3.22
C VAL A 839 -34.90 43.68 -4.69
N LYS A 840 -33.60 43.63 -5.01
CA LYS A 840 -33.11 43.36 -6.37
C LYS A 840 -31.99 42.34 -6.33
N SER A 841 -32.16 41.24 -7.06
CA SER A 841 -31.11 40.22 -7.23
C SER A 841 -29.95 40.78 -8.06
N LYS A 842 -28.71 40.48 -7.66
CA LYS A 842 -27.48 40.77 -8.43
C LYS A 842 -26.88 39.52 -9.07
N ILE A 843 -27.57 38.37 -8.98
CA ILE A 843 -27.09 37.09 -9.51
C ILE A 843 -27.88 36.65 -10.75
N PRO A 844 -27.24 35.91 -11.69
CA PRO A 844 -27.88 35.45 -12.94
C PRO A 844 -28.80 34.23 -12.77
N TYR A 845 -29.25 33.92 -11.56
CA TYR A 845 -30.10 32.75 -11.29
C TYR A 845 -31.35 33.14 -10.52
N ALA A 846 -32.44 32.41 -10.81
CA ALA A 846 -33.64 32.43 -9.98
C ALA A 846 -33.44 31.57 -8.73
N ALA A 847 -33.93 32.03 -7.58
CA ALA A 847 -33.87 31.30 -6.32
C ALA A 847 -35.25 31.24 -5.67
N LYS A 848 -35.48 30.16 -4.92
CA LYS A 848 -36.70 29.97 -4.12
C LYS A 848 -36.38 30.15 -2.64
N ASP A 849 -37.40 30.51 -1.87
CA ASP A 849 -37.33 30.69 -0.41
C ASP A 849 -36.15 31.58 0.01
N VAL A 850 -36.06 32.74 -0.63
CA VAL A 850 -34.96 33.69 -0.47
C VAL A 850 -35.12 34.43 0.86
N ALA A 851 -34.12 34.30 1.73
CA ALA A 851 -34.08 34.96 3.02
C ALA A 851 -33.53 36.38 2.89
N ILE A 852 -34.37 37.38 3.17
CA ILE A 852 -34.02 38.80 3.16
C ILE A 852 -33.90 39.28 4.60
N PHE A 853 -32.69 39.58 5.05
CA PHE A 853 -32.47 40.22 6.34
C PHE A 853 -32.66 41.73 6.19
N LEU A 854 -33.74 42.24 6.75
CA LEU A 854 -34.05 43.66 6.68
C LEU A 854 -33.11 44.45 7.60
N PRO A 855 -32.60 45.62 7.18
CA PRO A 855 -31.73 46.46 8.01
C PRO A 855 -32.55 47.24 9.07
N LEU A 856 -33.37 46.51 9.84
CA LEU A 856 -34.19 47.01 10.94
C LEU A 856 -33.99 46.10 12.17
N PRO A 857 -33.89 46.66 13.39
CA PRO A 857 -33.80 45.86 14.60
C PRO A 857 -35.15 45.19 14.89
N ALA A 858 -35.12 43.94 15.38
CA ALA A 858 -36.33 43.20 15.77
C ALA A 858 -36.78 43.44 17.22
N ASN A 859 -36.00 44.18 18.01
CA ASN A 859 -36.30 44.41 19.43
C ASN A 859 -37.60 45.21 19.58
N ASN A 860 -38.48 44.84 20.52
CA ASN A 860 -39.77 45.52 20.81
C ASN A 860 -40.75 45.55 19.62
N VAL A 861 -40.53 44.77 18.57
CA VAL A 861 -41.51 44.50 17.53
C VAL A 861 -42.52 43.49 18.11
N GLU A 862 -43.73 43.95 18.41
CA GLU A 862 -44.82 43.12 18.94
C GLU A 862 -45.47 42.30 17.82
N ASN A 863 -45.59 42.90 16.63
CA ASN A 863 -46.16 42.25 15.46
C ASN A 863 -45.48 42.78 14.19
N ALA A 864 -45.32 41.91 13.20
CA ALA A 864 -44.80 42.26 11.89
C ALA A 864 -45.62 41.53 10.83
N LYS A 865 -46.08 42.25 9.80
CA LYS A 865 -46.75 41.67 8.65
C LYS A 865 -46.10 42.19 7.37
N ALA A 866 -45.99 41.35 6.37
CA ALA A 866 -45.53 41.79 5.05
C ALA A 866 -46.47 41.24 3.97
N TYR A 867 -46.70 42.07 2.96
CA TYR A 867 -47.58 41.77 1.84
C TYR A 867 -46.87 42.11 0.53
N ASP A 868 -46.94 41.23 -0.46
CA ASP A 868 -46.49 41.59 -1.80
C ASP A 868 -47.37 42.68 -2.43
N GLU A 869 -47.01 43.15 -3.62
CA GLU A 869 -47.76 44.17 -4.34
C GLU A 869 -49.19 43.76 -4.75
N PHE A 870 -49.54 42.48 -4.60
CA PHE A 870 -50.87 41.93 -4.86
C PHE A 870 -51.65 41.65 -3.57
N GLY A 871 -51.11 42.04 -2.41
CA GLY A 871 -51.75 41.85 -1.10
C GLY A 871 -51.61 40.45 -0.52
N LYS A 872 -50.72 39.61 -1.05
CA LYS A 872 -50.48 38.25 -0.54
C LYS A 872 -49.43 38.26 0.56
N ASP A 873 -49.68 37.51 1.63
CA ASP A 873 -48.76 37.40 2.77
C ASP A 873 -47.37 36.92 2.35
N ILE A 874 -46.34 37.66 2.79
CA ILE A 874 -44.94 37.26 2.79
C ILE A 874 -44.59 36.77 4.19
N SER A 875 -43.97 35.59 4.26
CA SER A 875 -43.58 35.01 5.54
C SER A 875 -42.50 35.86 6.20
N LEU A 876 -42.73 36.27 7.44
CA LEU A 876 -41.78 36.98 8.28
C LEU A 876 -41.37 36.13 9.47
N LYS A 877 -40.10 36.21 9.84
CA LYS A 877 -39.55 35.58 11.04
C LYS A 877 -38.74 36.60 11.83
N LEU A 878 -39.00 36.67 13.13
CA LEU A 878 -38.18 37.43 14.06
C LEU A 878 -37.06 36.52 14.57
N SER A 879 -35.89 36.60 13.92
CA SER A 879 -34.73 35.75 14.21
C SER A 879 -33.75 36.52 15.12
N GLY A 880 -33.94 36.41 16.44
CA GLY A 880 -33.07 37.08 17.43
C GLY A 880 -33.19 38.61 17.38
N LYS A 881 -32.12 39.31 16.96
CA LYS A 881 -32.08 40.79 16.85
C LYS A 881 -32.56 41.33 15.48
N ARG A 882 -32.94 40.47 14.51
CA ARG A 882 -33.19 40.85 13.11
C ARG A 882 -34.56 40.40 12.61
N ILE A 883 -35.10 41.14 11.64
CA ILE A 883 -36.32 40.81 10.91
C ILE A 883 -35.94 40.13 9.59
N GLU A 884 -36.41 38.90 9.39
CA GLU A 884 -36.16 38.07 8.22
C GLU A 884 -37.45 37.93 7.40
N ALA A 885 -37.42 38.33 6.12
CA ALA A 885 -38.52 38.13 5.18
C ALA A 885 -38.17 37.02 4.19
N ILE A 886 -39.06 36.04 4.02
CA ILE A 886 -38.86 34.92 3.12
C ILE A 886 -39.66 35.15 1.84
N ILE A 887 -38.96 35.47 0.77
CA ILE A 887 -39.55 35.65 -0.56
C ILE A 887 -39.58 34.30 -1.26
N LYS A 888 -40.78 33.80 -1.58
CA LYS A 888 -40.98 32.46 -2.16
C LYS A 888 -40.19 32.22 -3.44
N GLU A 889 -40.04 33.25 -4.28
CA GLU A 889 -39.28 33.16 -5.52
C GLU A 889 -38.75 34.54 -5.89
N LEU A 890 -37.48 34.62 -6.29
CA LEU A 890 -36.83 35.81 -6.85
C LEU A 890 -36.00 35.39 -8.06
N GLY A 891 -36.35 35.90 -9.23
CA GLY A 891 -35.74 35.61 -10.52
C GLY A 891 -34.34 36.22 -10.69
N ALA A 892 -33.68 35.80 -11.77
CA ALA A 892 -32.37 36.30 -12.17
C ALA A 892 -32.43 37.82 -12.43
N TYR A 893 -31.60 38.59 -11.72
CA TYR A 893 -31.61 40.06 -11.75
C TYR A 893 -32.97 40.73 -11.49
N GLU A 894 -33.95 39.99 -10.95
CA GLU A 894 -35.31 40.47 -10.76
C GLU A 894 -35.36 41.50 -9.61
N ARG A 895 -36.21 42.51 -9.79
CA ARG A 895 -36.57 43.47 -8.75
C ARG A 895 -37.99 43.19 -8.27
N LYS A 896 -38.17 43.00 -6.97
CA LYS A 896 -39.48 42.86 -6.32
C LYS A 896 -39.70 43.94 -5.27
N ARG A 897 -40.97 44.30 -5.06
CA ARG A 897 -41.39 45.20 -4.00
C ARG A 897 -42.42 44.52 -3.10
N PHE A 898 -42.39 44.87 -1.82
CA PHE A 898 -43.38 44.45 -0.86
C PHE A 898 -43.58 45.49 0.24
N TYR A 899 -44.73 45.45 0.89
CA TYR A 899 -45.11 46.34 1.98
C TYR A 899 -44.84 45.62 3.30
N LEU A 900 -44.22 46.31 4.26
CA LEU A 900 -43.91 45.80 5.58
C LEU A 900 -44.56 46.70 6.64
N GLN A 901 -45.40 46.12 7.48
CA GLN A 901 -46.06 46.78 8.60
C GLN A 901 -45.48 46.27 9.91
N LEU A 902 -45.00 47.17 10.75
CA LEU A 902 -44.45 46.86 12.07
C LEU A 902 -45.29 47.52 13.17
N THR A 903 -45.59 46.77 14.22
CA THR A 903 -46.15 47.28 15.48
C THR A 903 -45.09 47.22 16.55
N ILE A 904 -44.70 48.39 17.08
CA ILE A 904 -43.66 48.55 18.09
C ILE A 904 -44.31 48.84 19.44
N SER A 905 -43.96 48.07 20.48
CA SER A 905 -44.55 48.17 21.83
C SER A 905 -43.90 49.23 22.74
N ASP A 906 -42.73 49.74 22.38
CA ASP A 906 -42.08 50.89 23.03
C ASP A 906 -41.19 51.61 22.00
N TYR A 907 -41.73 52.69 21.43
CA TYR A 907 -41.11 53.46 20.36
C TYR A 907 -39.81 54.16 20.81
N SER A 908 -39.79 54.69 22.03
CA SER A 908 -38.62 55.38 22.58
C SER A 908 -37.47 54.40 22.83
N LEU A 909 -37.78 53.22 23.38
CA LEU A 909 -36.80 52.17 23.60
C LEU A 909 -36.30 51.57 22.28
N PHE A 910 -37.17 51.44 21.26
CA PHE A 910 -36.81 51.02 19.91
C PHE A 910 -35.77 51.97 19.27
N LYS A 911 -36.03 53.29 19.30
CA LYS A 911 -35.10 54.31 18.80
C LYS A 911 -33.77 54.32 19.57
N ASN A 912 -33.83 54.30 20.90
CA ASN A 912 -32.62 54.29 21.73
C ASN A 912 -31.77 53.04 21.50
N LYS A 913 -32.42 51.90 21.26
CA LYS A 913 -31.74 50.65 20.94
C LYS A 913 -31.10 50.69 19.56
N LEU A 914 -31.80 51.22 18.55
CA LEU A 914 -31.25 51.46 17.22
C LEU A 914 -29.97 52.31 17.31
N ILE A 915 -30.02 53.45 18.01
CA ILE A 915 -28.83 54.31 18.23
C ILE A 915 -27.70 53.53 18.92
N LYS A 916 -28.01 52.77 19.97
CA LYS A 916 -27.00 51.98 20.71
C LYS A 916 -26.35 50.91 19.85
N ASP A 917 -27.13 50.19 19.04
CA ASP A 917 -26.64 49.13 18.18
C ASP A 917 -25.84 49.72 16.99
N THR A 918 -26.25 50.87 16.43
CA THR A 918 -25.45 51.63 15.44
C THR A 918 -24.11 52.08 16.01
N LYS A 919 -24.09 52.64 17.23
CA LYS A 919 -22.82 53.03 17.91
C LYS A 919 -21.90 51.84 18.14
N ALA A 920 -22.46 50.68 18.51
CA ALA A 920 -21.68 49.47 18.71
C ALA A 920 -21.05 48.98 17.39
N LEU A 921 -21.81 48.98 16.29
CA LEU A 921 -21.31 48.64 14.94
C LEU A 921 -20.19 49.58 14.49
N LEU A 922 -20.41 50.89 14.61
CA LEU A 922 -19.42 51.90 14.21
C LEU A 922 -18.15 51.81 15.05
N ARG A 923 -18.25 51.57 16.37
CA ARG A 923 -17.06 51.38 17.23
C ARG A 923 -16.24 50.15 16.87
N ASP A 924 -16.87 49.04 16.49
CA ASP A 924 -16.15 47.87 15.98
C ASP A 924 -15.42 48.18 14.65
N LEU A 925 -15.97 49.09 13.84
CA LEU A 925 -15.37 49.51 12.57
C LEU A 925 -14.16 50.45 12.74
N LEU A 926 -14.08 51.19 13.85
CA LEU A 926 -12.95 52.07 14.17
C LEU A 926 -11.62 51.33 14.35
N ALA A 927 -11.67 50.04 14.71
CA ALA A 927 -10.47 49.21 14.82
C ALA A 927 -9.84 48.85 13.45
N SER A 928 -10.50 49.16 12.33
CA SER A 928 -9.98 48.96 10.98
C SER A 928 -9.46 50.27 10.39
N ASN A 929 -8.14 50.37 10.16
CA ASN A 929 -7.49 51.58 9.64
C ASN A 929 -8.09 52.09 8.31
N GLU A 930 -8.65 51.21 7.47
CA GLU A 930 -9.16 51.57 6.14
C GLU A 930 -10.59 52.15 6.15
N LEU A 931 -11.37 51.92 7.21
CA LEU A 931 -12.76 52.39 7.31
C LEU A 931 -12.99 53.32 8.50
N SER A 932 -11.94 53.60 9.28
CA SER A 932 -11.99 54.40 10.51
C SER A 932 -12.46 55.83 10.29
N SER A 933 -12.10 56.46 9.16
CA SER A 933 -12.54 57.82 8.83
C SER A 933 -14.04 57.89 8.55
N GLU A 934 -14.55 57.01 7.68
CA GLU A 934 -15.99 56.94 7.33
C GLU A 934 -16.83 56.53 8.55
N ALA A 935 -16.33 55.62 9.38
CA ALA A 935 -16.99 55.20 10.61
C ALA A 935 -16.99 56.29 11.69
N ASN A 936 -15.92 57.09 11.82
CA ASN A 936 -15.87 58.25 12.72
C ASN A 936 -16.82 59.36 12.27
N GLU A 937 -16.91 59.62 10.96
CA GLU A 937 -17.85 60.59 10.39
C GLU A 937 -19.30 60.21 10.71
N LEU A 938 -19.69 58.96 10.43
CA LEU A 938 -21.01 58.43 10.76
C LEU A 938 -21.29 58.41 12.27
N LEU A 939 -20.27 58.17 13.11
CA LEU A 939 -20.41 58.20 14.56
C LEU A 939 -20.64 59.63 15.07
N SER A 940 -19.92 60.60 14.50
CA SER A 940 -20.10 62.03 14.77
C SER A 940 -21.48 62.51 14.33
N ASP A 941 -21.93 62.12 13.14
CA ASP A 941 -23.27 62.44 12.62
C ASP A 941 -24.36 61.87 13.54
N LEU A 942 -24.21 60.62 13.99
CA LEU A 942 -25.12 59.99 14.94
C LEU A 942 -25.14 60.69 16.30
N GLU A 943 -24.01 61.25 16.74
CA GLU A 943 -23.89 61.99 17.99
C GLU A 943 -24.50 63.40 17.91
N GLN A 944 -24.41 64.05 16.75
CA GLN A 944 -25.08 65.32 16.48
C GLN A 944 -26.60 65.18 16.34
N LEU A 945 -27.08 64.06 15.79
CA LEU A 945 -28.51 63.75 15.62
C LEU A 945 -29.25 63.59 16.96
N GLY A 946 -28.60 63.04 17.99
CA GLY A 946 -29.16 62.90 19.34
C GLY A 946 -30.38 61.97 19.45
N SER A 947 -31.00 61.90 20.64
CA SER A 947 -32.20 61.07 20.91
C SER A 947 -33.49 61.59 20.25
N GLU A 948 -33.49 62.85 19.80
CA GLU A 948 -34.64 63.52 19.18
C GLU A 948 -34.71 63.35 17.66
N ALA A 949 -33.68 62.78 17.01
CA ALA A 949 -33.65 62.57 15.57
C ALA A 949 -34.86 61.78 15.04
N GLY A 950 -35.36 62.16 13.86
CA GLY A 950 -36.40 61.41 13.15
C GLY A 950 -35.95 59.96 12.87
N LEU A 951 -36.89 59.02 12.95
CA LEU A 951 -36.60 57.58 12.80
C LEU A 951 -35.93 57.27 11.46
N GLU A 952 -36.36 57.94 10.39
CA GLU A 952 -35.81 57.80 9.03
C GLU A 952 -34.29 58.08 8.99
N LYS A 953 -33.82 59.18 9.61
CA LYS A 953 -32.39 59.53 9.66
C LYS A 953 -31.58 58.53 10.49
N LEU A 954 -32.14 58.03 11.58
CA LEU A 954 -31.49 57.00 12.41
C LEU A 954 -31.37 55.67 11.67
N GLN A 955 -32.37 55.32 10.84
CA GLN A 955 -32.38 54.13 10.02
C GLN A 955 -31.40 54.22 8.85
N ASP A 956 -31.31 55.37 8.19
CA ASP A 956 -30.31 55.62 7.15
C ASP A 956 -28.88 55.50 7.71
N THR A 957 -28.64 56.09 8.88
CA THR A 957 -27.34 55.99 9.57
C THR A 957 -26.99 54.55 9.95
N TYR A 958 -27.98 53.78 10.43
CA TYR A 958 -27.80 52.36 10.75
C TYR A 958 -27.53 51.51 9.50
N LYS A 959 -28.21 51.79 8.39
CA LYS A 959 -27.97 51.14 7.09
C LYS A 959 -26.54 51.40 6.61
N ARG A 960 -26.09 52.66 6.62
CA ARG A 960 -24.71 53.02 6.24
C ARG A 960 -23.66 52.37 7.14
N ALA A 961 -23.93 52.24 8.44
CA ALA A 961 -23.07 51.52 9.37
C ALA A 961 -22.98 50.00 9.06
N LEU A 962 -24.08 49.37 8.66
CA LEU A 962 -24.09 47.98 8.21
C LEU A 962 -23.32 47.79 6.89
N GLU A 963 -23.46 48.71 5.94
CA GLU A 963 -22.71 48.71 4.68
C GLU A 963 -21.19 48.78 4.91
N LEU A 964 -20.75 49.63 5.85
CA LEU A 964 -19.34 49.69 6.27
C LEU A 964 -18.87 48.38 6.91
N LYS A 965 -19.72 47.73 7.72
CA LYS A 965 -19.38 46.44 8.33
C LYS A 965 -19.14 45.36 7.28
N ASN A 966 -20.00 45.27 6.26
CA ASN A 966 -19.82 44.30 5.18
C ASN A 966 -18.55 44.59 4.36
N ARG A 967 -18.21 45.88 4.16
CA ARG A 967 -16.93 46.28 3.55
C ARG A 967 -15.72 45.85 4.40
N LYS A 968 -15.78 45.95 5.74
CA LYS A 968 -14.71 45.48 6.64
C LYS A 968 -14.46 43.98 6.48
N GLU A 969 -15.52 43.17 6.44
CA GLU A 969 -15.42 41.72 6.25
C GLU A 969 -14.84 41.37 4.87
N THR A 970 -15.26 42.10 3.83
CA THR A 970 -14.71 41.95 2.47
C THR A 970 -13.21 42.28 2.42
N ILE A 971 -12.80 43.39 3.04
CA ILE A 971 -11.39 43.80 3.14
C ILE A 971 -10.56 42.76 3.90
N LEU A 972 -11.10 42.19 4.98
CA LEU A 972 -10.42 41.13 5.75
C LEU A 972 -10.14 39.91 4.86
N ILE A 973 -11.13 39.46 4.10
CA ILE A 973 -11.01 38.35 3.15
C ILE A 973 -9.97 38.67 2.06
N PHE A 974 -9.92 39.91 1.57
CA PHE A 974 -8.91 40.33 0.60
C PHE A 974 -7.50 40.43 1.21
N LYS A 975 -7.36 40.84 2.48
CA LYS A 975 -6.07 40.86 3.19
C LYS A 975 -5.53 39.46 3.47
N GLU A 976 -6.38 38.54 3.90
CA GLU A 976 -6.01 37.13 4.07
C GLU A 976 -5.54 36.52 2.74
N ARG A 977 -6.22 36.86 1.64
CA ARG A 977 -5.81 36.46 0.28
C ARG A 977 -4.53 37.12 -0.19
N TYR A 978 -4.35 38.42 0.03
CA TYR A 978 -3.12 39.13 -0.31
C TYR A 978 -1.93 38.53 0.46
N ASN A 979 -2.10 38.23 1.74
CA ASN A 979 -1.07 37.58 2.55
C ASN A 979 -0.77 36.15 2.09
N PHE A 980 -1.80 35.38 1.71
CA PHE A 980 -1.64 34.07 1.10
C PHE A 980 -0.88 34.14 -0.24
N PHE A 981 -1.26 35.04 -1.14
CA PHE A 981 -0.57 35.23 -2.42
C PHE A 981 0.84 35.78 -2.24
N LYS A 982 1.07 36.71 -1.31
CA LYS A 982 2.40 37.23 -0.96
C LYS A 982 3.28 36.13 -0.39
N GLY A 983 2.74 35.25 0.47
CA GLY A 983 3.45 34.07 0.98
C GLY A 983 3.82 33.09 -0.14
N ALA A 984 2.87 32.79 -1.04
CA ALA A 984 3.12 31.92 -2.19
C ALA A 984 4.10 32.53 -3.21
N LEU A 985 4.05 33.85 -3.44
CA LEU A 985 4.97 34.54 -4.34
C LEU A 985 6.37 34.68 -3.74
N LYS A 986 6.46 34.92 -2.42
CA LYS A 986 7.73 34.97 -1.68
C LYS A 986 8.40 33.60 -1.68
N SER A 987 7.66 32.54 -1.34
CA SER A 987 8.11 31.16 -1.48
C SER A 987 8.66 30.86 -2.88
N ARG A 988 7.96 31.29 -3.94
CA ARG A 988 8.38 31.04 -5.33
C ARG A 988 9.54 31.91 -5.81
N ILE A 989 9.68 33.15 -5.31
CA ILE A 989 10.84 34.02 -5.55
C ILE A 989 12.06 33.49 -4.81
N ASP A 990 11.87 32.94 -3.61
CA ASP A 990 12.95 32.35 -2.82
C ASP A 990 13.43 31.05 -3.48
N THR A 991 12.52 30.21 -4.01
CA THR A 991 12.90 29.04 -4.83
C THR A 991 13.60 29.42 -6.14
N LEU A 992 13.26 30.56 -6.76
CA LEU A 992 13.90 31.05 -7.99
C LEU A 992 15.21 31.81 -7.76
N LYS A 993 15.53 32.16 -6.51
CA LYS A 993 16.84 32.72 -6.13
C LYS A 993 17.82 31.61 -5.70
N GLU A 994 17.31 30.43 -5.37
CA GLU A 994 18.09 29.25 -4.98
C GLU A 994 18.38 28.29 -6.16
N THR A 995 17.77 28.52 -7.33
CA THR A 995 18.22 27.98 -8.63
C THR A 995 18.98 29.03 -9.42
#